data_AF-U6B902-F1
#
_entry.id   AF-U6B902-F1
#
_cell.length_a   1.000
_cell.length_b   1.000
_cell.length_c   1.000
_cell.angle_alpha   90.00
_cell.angle_beta   90.00
_cell.angle_gamma   90.00
#
_symmetry.space_group_name_H-M   'P 1'
#
loop_
_entity.id
_entity.type
_entity.pdbx_description
1 polymer ?
#
loop_
_entity_poly.entity_id
_entity_poly.type
_entity_poly.pdbx_seq_one_letter_code
_entity_poly.pdbx_strand_id
1 'polypeptide(L)'
;MSKEKLQNKLKQNKSKNYYKSEIIIDSKNKTSPSLNNKKKIDIIETEMTTSVQKLTRLIQSDNPLFKNEKLWSPNRPISNHKQFKNAIPFKLQTEYVPSGDQPSAISALVDGIYSGEKIQLLLGVTGSGKTFTMAKVIEKMQRPTIVMAPNKILAAQLYSEFKNFFPNNAVEYFVSYYDYYQPEAYVPRTDTYIEKETSINEQIDRMRHSATRSLLERNDCIVVSSVSCIYGIGSVETYSKMILQIKIGDEIDQKTLLSSLVKLQYKRVDMEITRGSFRVYGDSIELFPSHLENSAWRISMFGNEVETIVEFDPLTRKNTRNLQSIKIYANSHYVTPRPTLNEAMKHIKEELKRRIIELEEVGRLLEAQRVAQRINYDLEMLETTGSCQSIENYSCYLTGRDFGDPPPTLFEYIPENSLLFVDESHVTIPQISGMYRGDFRRKATLAEYGFRLPSCMNNRPLRFEEWDCIRPTTILVSATPGTWELEQCKGVFVEQIIRPTGLVDPPIEVRSASAQVDDVFNEIKLTIKKGFRVLLTVLTKRMAEDLTEYLYEQSIKVRYIHSEVNTLERIEIIRDLRLGKFDVLVGINLLREGLDIPECGLVGIIDADKEGFLRSKTSLIQTIGRAARNIDSKVILYADHVTKSIKDAIDETTRRRKKQIEYNTKHNIIPKSVTEKILDIDDPMLREQDQKPYIKENISLSKDELDMHLKYLRKQMAIAVDHLNFEEAARIRDEIKILKDNML
;
A
#
# COMPACT_ATOMS: atom_id res chain seq x y z
N MET A 1 55.31 15.63 14.94
CA MET A 1 55.22 17.00 14.40
C MET A 1 55.35 16.99 12.88
N SER A 2 54.22 17.24 12.21
CA SER A 2 54.09 17.92 10.91
C SER A 2 54.89 17.43 9.69
N LYS A 3 54.29 16.46 8.98
CA LYS A 3 53.79 16.68 7.60
C LYS A 3 52.31 16.25 7.41
N GLU A 4 51.71 15.68 8.46
CA GLU A 4 50.24 15.75 8.73
C GLU A 4 49.66 17.17 8.66
N LYS A 5 50.47 18.23 8.77
CA LYS A 5 50.02 19.63 8.56
C LYS A 5 49.78 20.00 7.09
N LEU A 6 50.25 19.22 6.12
CA LEU A 6 49.95 19.45 4.70
C LEU A 6 48.68 18.71 4.24
N GLN A 7 48.42 17.50 4.75
CA GLN A 7 47.16 16.78 4.48
C GLN A 7 45.96 17.36 5.25
N ASN A 8 46.16 17.95 6.43
CA ASN A 8 45.08 18.61 7.17
C ASN A 8 44.68 19.98 6.63
N LYS A 9 45.39 20.56 5.65
CA LYS A 9 45.02 21.85 5.03
C LYS A 9 44.18 21.70 3.75
N LEU A 10 44.13 20.52 3.15
CA LEU A 10 43.26 20.21 1.99
C LEU A 10 41.87 19.67 2.41
N LYS A 11 41.64 19.53 3.72
CA LYS A 11 40.35 19.27 4.36
C LYS A 11 39.57 20.52 4.78
N GLN A 12 39.97 21.73 4.39
CA GLN A 12 39.20 22.93 4.69
C GLN A 12 38.85 23.68 3.41
N ASN A 13 37.56 23.58 3.02
CA ASN A 13 36.78 24.50 2.17
C ASN A 13 36.24 24.07 0.79
N LYS A 14 36.08 22.78 0.47
CA LYS A 14 35.22 22.39 -0.68
C LYS A 14 34.41 21.11 -0.45
N SER A 15 33.30 21.26 0.28
CA SER A 15 32.04 20.50 0.12
C SER A 15 31.07 20.89 1.23
N LYS A 16 30.76 22.19 1.32
CA LYS A 16 29.53 22.70 1.91
C LYS A 16 28.70 23.22 0.73
N ASN A 17 27.43 22.82 0.68
CA ASN A 17 26.40 23.24 -0.28
C ASN A 17 26.49 22.61 -1.69
N TYR A 18 25.77 21.50 -1.87
CA TYR A 18 25.27 21.06 -3.18
C TYR A 18 23.77 21.36 -3.37
N TYR A 19 23.25 22.39 -2.67
CA TYR A 19 21.97 23.05 -2.95
C TYR A 19 22.17 24.47 -3.55
N LYS A 20 23.38 24.78 -4.06
CA LYS A 20 23.68 26.06 -4.72
C LYS A 20 24.42 25.81 -6.04
N SER A 21 23.67 25.64 -7.13
CA SER A 21 24.01 25.73 -8.58
C SER A 21 23.29 24.59 -9.31
N GLU A 22 22.35 24.76 -10.25
CA GLU A 22 22.00 25.86 -11.13
C GLU A 22 20.47 25.84 -11.33
N ILE A 23 19.80 26.89 -10.86
CA ILE A 23 18.53 27.32 -11.44
C ILE A 23 18.84 28.73 -11.94
N ILE A 24 19.38 28.81 -13.16
CA ILE A 24 19.34 30.05 -13.93
C ILE A 24 17.91 30.10 -14.49
N ILE A 25 16.98 30.61 -13.70
CA ILE A 25 15.72 31.13 -14.25
C ILE A 25 16.09 32.44 -14.91
N ASP A 26 16.08 32.42 -16.23
CA ASP A 26 16.11 33.60 -17.06
C ASP A 26 14.97 34.53 -16.61
N SER A 27 15.31 35.64 -15.97
CA SER A 27 14.38 36.53 -15.27
C SER A 27 13.58 37.44 -16.21
N LYS A 28 13.24 36.94 -17.40
CA LYS A 28 12.46 37.65 -18.43
C LYS A 28 11.50 36.69 -19.13
N ASN A 29 10.53 36.16 -18.40
CA ASN A 29 9.21 35.79 -18.93
C ASN A 29 8.25 35.51 -17.77
N LYS A 30 7.75 36.59 -17.14
CA LYS A 30 6.54 36.52 -16.30
C LYS A 30 5.34 36.37 -17.24
N THR A 31 5.03 35.15 -17.66
CA THR A 31 3.64 34.85 -18.05
C THR A 31 2.84 34.66 -16.77
N SER A 32 2.05 35.67 -16.45
CA SER A 32 1.08 35.69 -15.37
C SER A 32 0.16 34.45 -15.43
N PRO A 33 -0.24 33.89 -14.27
CA PRO A 33 -1.31 32.91 -14.26
C PRO A 33 -2.58 33.57 -14.83
N SER A 34 -3.27 32.86 -15.72
CA SER A 34 -4.48 33.34 -16.38
C SER A 34 -5.49 33.89 -15.35
N LEU A 35 -6.13 35.02 -15.66
CA LEU A 35 -7.06 35.73 -14.77
C LEU A 35 -8.18 34.84 -14.17
N ASN A 36 -8.50 33.71 -14.81
CA ASN A 36 -9.48 32.75 -14.32
C ASN A 36 -8.99 31.92 -13.12
N ASN A 37 -7.70 31.63 -13.01
CA ASN A 37 -7.16 30.90 -11.86
C ASN A 37 -7.02 31.80 -10.62
N LYS A 38 -6.65 33.07 -10.80
CA LYS A 38 -6.62 34.05 -9.69
C LYS A 38 -8.01 34.26 -9.08
N LYS A 39 -9.03 34.49 -9.91
CA LYS A 39 -10.42 34.63 -9.42
C LYS A 39 -10.93 33.40 -8.68
N LYS A 40 -10.55 32.18 -9.11
CA LYS A 40 -10.96 30.94 -8.41
C LYS A 40 -10.27 30.76 -7.05
N ILE A 41 -9.01 31.20 -6.93
CA ILE A 41 -8.27 31.15 -5.67
C ILE A 41 -8.83 32.19 -4.70
N ASP A 42 -9.08 33.41 -5.17
CA ASP A 42 -9.60 34.52 -4.35
C ASP A 42 -11.02 34.24 -3.80
N ILE A 43 -11.89 33.54 -4.56
CA ILE A 43 -13.26 33.19 -4.12
C ILE A 43 -13.26 32.10 -3.03
N ILE A 44 -12.30 31.15 -3.07
CA ILE A 44 -12.16 30.10 -2.05
C ILE A 44 -11.55 30.67 -0.76
N GLU A 45 -10.68 31.68 -0.88
CA GLU A 45 -10.06 32.31 0.28
C GLU A 45 -11.10 33.09 1.11
N THR A 46 -12.09 33.76 0.51
CA THR A 46 -13.08 34.59 1.25
C THR A 46 -13.97 33.84 2.24
N GLU A 47 -14.09 32.51 2.16
CA GLU A 47 -14.98 31.71 3.03
C GLU A 47 -14.24 31.00 4.18
N MET A 48 -12.90 31.04 4.22
CA MET A 48 -12.10 30.33 5.25
C MET A 48 -11.65 31.26 6.39
N THR A 49 -11.64 30.74 7.62
CA THR A 49 -11.05 31.43 8.78
C THR A 49 -9.56 31.77 8.58
N THR A 50 -9.06 32.87 9.17
CA THR A 50 -7.70 33.38 8.94
C THR A 50 -6.59 32.38 9.31
N SER A 51 -6.77 31.57 10.34
CA SER A 51 -5.84 30.50 10.73
C SER A 51 -5.85 29.37 9.71
N VAL A 52 -7.02 29.01 9.17
CA VAL A 52 -7.14 28.00 8.11
C VAL A 52 -6.54 28.53 6.81
N GLN A 53 -6.75 29.80 6.46
CA GLN A 53 -6.10 30.46 5.33
C GLN A 53 -4.57 30.50 5.50
N LYS A 54 -4.05 30.89 6.67
CA LYS A 54 -2.62 30.90 6.94
C LYS A 54 -2.02 29.51 6.87
N LEU A 55 -2.71 28.50 7.41
CA LEU A 55 -2.29 27.10 7.26
C LEU A 55 -2.25 26.70 5.79
N THR A 56 -3.34 27.00 5.09
CA THR A 56 -3.53 26.64 3.68
C THR A 56 -2.44 27.28 2.84
N ARG A 57 -2.11 28.55 3.06
CA ARG A 57 -1.01 29.25 2.37
C ARG A 57 0.36 28.71 2.74
N LEU A 58 0.62 28.39 4.01
CA LEU A 58 1.88 27.77 4.44
C LEU A 58 2.04 26.35 3.88
N ILE A 59 0.92 25.71 3.56
CA ILE A 59 0.83 24.38 2.96
C ILE A 59 0.95 24.42 1.43
N GLN A 60 0.42 25.48 0.80
CA GLN A 60 0.32 25.64 -0.65
C GLN A 60 1.37 26.58 -1.26
N SER A 61 2.28 27.14 -0.47
CA SER A 61 3.30 28.08 -0.93
C SER A 61 4.21 27.51 -2.03
N ASP A 62 4.70 28.39 -2.91
CA ASP A 62 5.44 28.09 -4.16
C ASP A 62 6.66 27.17 -4.01
N ASN A 63 7.24 27.02 -2.81
CA ASN A 63 8.16 25.93 -2.52
C ASN A 63 7.84 25.31 -1.14
N PRO A 64 7.17 24.14 -1.09
CA PRO A 64 6.71 23.54 0.16
C PRO A 64 7.84 23.05 1.07
N LEU A 65 9.08 23.01 0.57
CA LEU A 65 10.27 22.69 1.35
C LEU A 65 10.85 23.90 2.09
N PHE A 66 10.47 25.14 1.77
CA PHE A 66 10.98 26.31 2.49
C PHE A 66 9.99 26.77 3.56
N LYS A 67 10.44 26.74 4.81
CA LYS A 67 9.69 27.24 5.96
C LYS A 67 10.57 28.23 6.70
N ASN A 68 10.11 29.49 6.82
CA ASN A 68 10.87 30.58 7.45
C ASN A 68 12.31 30.70 6.89
N GLU A 69 12.45 30.66 5.57
CA GLU A 69 13.74 30.71 4.84
C GLU A 69 14.69 29.52 5.12
N LYS A 70 14.27 28.50 5.87
CA LYS A 70 14.99 27.25 6.07
C LYS A 70 14.44 26.17 5.14
N LEU A 71 15.35 25.45 4.48
CA LEU A 71 15.03 24.24 3.74
C LEU A 71 14.67 23.13 4.73
N TRP A 72 13.54 22.48 4.51
CA TRP A 72 13.09 21.31 5.25
C TRP A 72 14.17 20.23 5.15
N SER A 73 14.60 19.74 6.30
CA SER A 73 15.55 18.64 6.40
C SER A 73 14.83 17.44 7.00
N PRO A 74 14.98 16.24 6.40
CA PRO A 74 14.42 15.04 6.99
C PRO A 74 14.93 14.85 8.41
N ASN A 75 14.02 14.54 9.34
CA ASN A 75 14.43 14.12 10.67
C ASN A 75 14.92 12.68 10.56
N ARG A 76 16.23 12.51 10.36
CA ARG A 76 16.88 11.21 10.46
C ARG A 76 17.53 11.14 11.84
N PRO A 77 17.04 10.28 12.75
CA PRO A 77 17.77 10.01 13.98
C PRO A 77 19.20 9.66 13.59
N ILE A 78 20.19 10.31 14.22
CA ILE A 78 21.62 10.05 13.95
C ILE A 78 21.82 8.56 14.10
N SER A 79 21.98 7.88 12.97
CA SER A 79 21.89 6.44 13.02
C SER A 79 23.11 5.89 13.75
N ASN A 80 22.86 5.25 14.88
CA ASN A 80 23.73 4.20 15.38
C ASN A 80 23.51 2.91 14.55
N HIS A 81 23.25 3.01 13.25
CA HIS A 81 23.36 1.88 12.32
C HIS A 81 24.85 1.55 12.16
N LYS A 82 25.49 1.14 13.26
CA LYS A 82 26.67 0.30 13.18
C LYS A 82 26.23 -0.88 12.32
N GLN A 83 26.89 -1.09 11.18
CA GLN A 83 26.76 -2.36 10.45
C GLN A 83 26.81 -3.48 11.50
N PHE A 84 25.68 -4.17 11.68
CA PHE A 84 25.61 -5.25 12.66
C PHE A 84 26.74 -6.22 12.32
N LYS A 85 27.69 -6.40 13.25
CA LYS A 85 28.96 -7.12 12.99
C LYS A 85 28.77 -8.56 12.50
N ASN A 86 27.55 -9.12 12.64
CA ASN A 86 27.14 -10.44 12.18
C ASN A 86 25.87 -10.37 11.30
N ALA A 87 25.84 -9.48 10.30
CA ALA A 87 24.69 -9.37 9.40
C ALA A 87 24.55 -10.64 8.54
N ILE A 88 23.38 -11.27 8.57
CA ILE A 88 23.01 -12.36 7.66
C ILE A 88 23.02 -11.75 6.24
N PRO A 89 23.71 -12.34 5.26
CA PRO A 89 23.68 -11.81 3.90
C PRO A 89 22.33 -12.13 3.23
N PHE A 90 21.89 -11.27 2.31
CA PHE A 90 20.83 -11.65 1.37
C PHE A 90 21.32 -12.80 0.52
N LYS A 91 20.57 -13.91 0.53
CA LYS A 91 20.87 -15.09 -0.27
C LYS A 91 19.64 -15.47 -1.07
N LEU A 92 19.71 -15.28 -2.39
CA LEU A 92 18.62 -15.63 -3.27
C LEU A 92 18.54 -17.15 -3.43
N GLN A 93 17.38 -17.71 -3.14
CA GLN A 93 17.07 -19.11 -3.42
C GLN A 93 16.16 -19.17 -4.64
N THR A 94 16.68 -19.74 -5.72
CA THR A 94 15.97 -19.78 -7.00
C THR A 94 16.59 -20.83 -7.91
N GLU A 95 15.77 -21.44 -8.75
CA GLU A 95 16.21 -22.29 -9.87
C GLU A 95 16.48 -21.47 -11.13
N TYR A 96 16.04 -20.20 -11.15
CA TYR A 96 16.14 -19.34 -12.32
C TYR A 96 17.55 -18.76 -12.47
N VAL A 97 18.03 -18.72 -13.70
CA VAL A 97 19.27 -18.03 -14.08
C VAL A 97 18.90 -16.75 -14.85
N PRO A 98 19.56 -15.61 -14.59
CA PRO A 98 19.35 -14.40 -15.38
C PRO A 98 19.48 -14.67 -16.88
N SER A 99 18.46 -14.29 -17.64
CA SER A 99 18.37 -14.56 -19.09
C SER A 99 17.77 -13.36 -19.84
N GLY A 100 17.85 -13.37 -21.17
CA GLY A 100 17.40 -12.23 -21.98
C GLY A 100 18.21 -10.97 -21.66
N ASP A 101 17.51 -9.87 -21.41
CA ASP A 101 18.10 -8.58 -21.03
C ASP A 101 18.43 -8.49 -19.52
N GLN A 102 18.00 -9.45 -18.70
CA GLN A 102 18.19 -9.40 -17.25
C GLN A 102 19.66 -9.26 -16.84
N PRO A 103 20.65 -9.99 -17.41
CA PRO A 103 22.05 -9.84 -17.00
C PRO A 103 22.60 -8.42 -17.20
N SER A 104 22.32 -7.81 -18.36
CA SER A 104 22.71 -6.44 -18.66
C SER A 104 21.97 -5.44 -17.78
N ALA A 105 20.67 -5.67 -17.54
CA ALA A 105 19.87 -4.79 -16.69
C ALA A 105 20.36 -4.80 -15.24
N ILE A 106 20.64 -6.00 -14.69
CA ILE A 106 21.20 -6.15 -13.34
C ILE A 106 22.56 -5.46 -13.25
N SER A 107 23.45 -5.64 -14.24
CA SER A 107 24.76 -4.97 -14.23
C SER A 107 24.60 -3.45 -14.24
N ALA A 108 23.85 -2.90 -15.19
CA ALA A 108 23.65 -1.46 -15.32
C ALA A 108 23.06 -0.84 -14.06
N LEU A 109 22.05 -1.49 -13.45
CA LEU A 109 21.43 -1.00 -12.20
C LEU A 109 22.42 -0.99 -11.04
N VAL A 110 23.22 -2.06 -10.91
CA VAL A 110 24.25 -2.18 -9.86
C VAL A 110 25.36 -1.14 -10.06
N ASP A 111 25.83 -0.99 -11.30
CA ASP A 111 26.86 -0.02 -11.66
C ASP A 111 26.39 1.41 -11.38
N GLY A 112 25.13 1.74 -11.70
CA GLY A 112 24.51 3.02 -11.35
C GLY A 112 24.42 3.28 -9.84
N ILE A 113 24.19 2.23 -9.03
CA ILE A 113 24.19 2.40 -7.57
C ILE A 113 25.63 2.65 -7.07
N TYR A 114 26.63 1.96 -7.61
CA TYR A 114 28.03 2.17 -7.25
C TYR A 114 28.58 3.52 -7.71
N SER A 115 28.12 4.04 -8.84
CA SER A 115 28.48 5.38 -9.34
C SER A 115 27.84 6.52 -8.53
N GLY A 116 26.91 6.20 -7.63
CA GLY A 116 26.23 7.16 -6.77
C GLY A 116 24.99 7.80 -7.39
N GLU A 117 24.42 7.20 -8.43
CA GLU A 117 23.15 7.67 -9.01
C GLU A 117 22.01 7.53 -7.99
N LYS A 118 21.37 8.66 -7.65
CA LYS A 118 20.27 8.69 -6.68
C LYS A 118 18.99 8.03 -7.24
N ILE A 119 18.78 8.11 -8.56
CA ILE A 119 17.56 7.68 -9.23
C ILE A 119 17.96 6.94 -10.51
N GLN A 120 17.37 5.77 -10.71
CA GLN A 120 17.49 4.99 -11.94
C GLN A 120 16.11 4.49 -12.37
N LEU A 121 15.96 4.20 -13.66
CA LEU A 121 14.71 3.71 -14.24
C LEU A 121 14.94 2.38 -14.95
N LEU A 122 14.25 1.33 -14.48
CA LEU A 122 14.12 0.05 -15.16
C LEU A 122 12.85 0.07 -16.02
N LEU A 123 13.03 0.23 -17.34
CA LEU A 123 11.98 0.10 -18.34
C LEU A 123 11.80 -1.38 -18.65
N GLY A 124 10.98 -2.06 -17.84
CA GLY A 124 10.75 -3.50 -17.93
C GLY A 124 9.35 -3.83 -18.43
N VAL A 125 9.23 -4.69 -19.46
CA VAL A 125 7.92 -5.12 -19.97
C VAL A 125 7.29 -6.20 -19.08
N THR A 126 5.96 -6.34 -19.14
CA THR A 126 5.23 -7.41 -18.45
C THR A 126 5.73 -8.79 -18.89
N GLY A 127 5.94 -9.68 -17.91
CA GLY A 127 6.48 -11.03 -18.14
C GLY A 127 7.99 -11.10 -18.37
N SER A 128 8.73 -9.99 -18.29
CA SER A 128 10.20 -10.01 -18.40
C SER A 128 10.92 -10.44 -17.12
N GLY A 129 10.21 -10.66 -16.01
CA GLY A 129 10.79 -11.02 -14.71
C GLY A 129 11.38 -9.81 -13.96
N LYS A 130 10.65 -8.69 -13.89
CA LYS A 130 11.08 -7.47 -13.19
C LYS A 130 11.43 -7.73 -11.72
N THR A 131 10.59 -8.48 -10.99
CA THR A 131 10.84 -8.84 -9.59
C THR A 131 12.13 -9.65 -9.42
N PHE A 132 12.41 -10.57 -10.35
CA PHE A 132 13.64 -11.35 -10.31
C PHE A 132 14.89 -10.48 -10.52
N THR A 133 14.83 -9.53 -11.44
CA THR A 133 15.88 -8.50 -11.61
C THR A 133 16.07 -7.69 -10.34
N MET A 134 14.99 -7.22 -9.71
CA MET A 134 15.04 -6.51 -8.43
C MET A 134 15.72 -7.37 -7.35
N ALA A 135 15.30 -8.63 -7.20
CA ALA A 135 15.87 -9.56 -6.24
C ALA A 135 17.38 -9.78 -6.45
N LYS A 136 17.83 -9.89 -7.71
CA LYS A 136 19.27 -9.99 -8.03
C LYS A 136 20.04 -8.72 -7.71
N VAL A 137 19.45 -7.54 -7.91
CA VAL A 137 20.06 -6.27 -7.48
C VAL A 137 20.19 -6.23 -5.96
N ILE A 138 19.15 -6.63 -5.21
CA ILE A 138 19.19 -6.70 -3.73
C ILE A 138 20.30 -7.66 -3.25
N GLU A 139 20.37 -8.86 -3.83
CA GLU A 139 21.41 -9.85 -3.52
C GLU A 139 22.82 -9.31 -3.80
N LYS A 140 23.04 -8.56 -4.89
CA LYS A 140 24.35 -7.98 -5.18
C LYS A 140 24.69 -6.81 -4.25
N MET A 141 23.72 -5.97 -3.92
CA MET A 141 23.95 -4.74 -3.17
C MET A 141 24.06 -4.94 -1.66
N GLN A 142 23.47 -6.00 -1.12
CA GLN A 142 23.49 -6.33 0.31
C GLN A 142 23.02 -5.17 1.21
N ARG A 143 21.95 -4.49 0.79
CA ARG A 143 21.38 -3.30 1.46
C ARG A 143 19.92 -3.55 1.86
N PRO A 144 19.48 -3.07 3.04
CA PRO A 144 18.06 -3.07 3.38
C PRO A 144 17.25 -2.45 2.24
N THR A 145 16.11 -3.03 1.90
CA THR A 145 15.37 -2.65 0.71
C THR A 145 13.90 -2.44 1.03
N ILE A 146 13.31 -1.41 0.43
CA ILE A 146 11.89 -1.12 0.51
C ILE A 146 11.32 -1.22 -0.90
N VAL A 147 10.23 -1.95 -1.05
CA VAL A 147 9.53 -2.12 -2.33
C VAL A 147 8.14 -1.51 -2.19
N MET A 148 7.91 -0.38 -2.85
CA MET A 148 6.61 0.29 -2.87
C MET A 148 5.76 -0.20 -4.03
N ALA A 149 4.53 -0.60 -3.73
CA ALA A 149 3.50 -0.96 -4.70
C ALA A 149 2.26 -0.05 -4.57
N PRO A 150 1.52 0.21 -5.67
CA PRO A 150 0.40 1.14 -5.66
C PRO A 150 -0.87 0.58 -4.99
N ASN A 151 -0.99 -0.73 -4.81
CA ASN A 151 -2.14 -1.36 -4.15
C ASN A 151 -1.75 -2.58 -3.31
N LYS A 152 -2.68 -3.02 -2.46
CA LYS A 152 -2.49 -4.16 -1.53
C LYS A 152 -2.32 -5.50 -2.25
N ILE A 153 -2.93 -5.68 -3.42
CA ILE A 153 -2.90 -6.95 -4.17
C ILE A 153 -1.49 -7.18 -4.73
N LEU A 154 -0.96 -6.19 -5.46
CA LEU A 154 0.41 -6.27 -5.98
C LEU A 154 1.44 -6.30 -4.85
N ALA A 155 1.21 -5.57 -3.77
CA ALA A 155 2.07 -5.66 -2.58
C ALA A 155 2.09 -7.09 -2.00
N ALA A 156 0.95 -7.77 -1.91
CA ALA A 156 0.89 -9.16 -1.43
C ALA A 156 1.59 -10.13 -2.40
N GLN A 157 1.43 -9.95 -3.71
CA GLN A 157 2.12 -10.73 -4.73
C GLN A 157 3.64 -10.58 -4.61
N LEU A 158 4.14 -9.34 -4.57
CA LEU A 158 5.56 -9.06 -4.39
C LEU A 158 6.07 -9.62 -3.05
N TYR A 159 5.31 -9.48 -1.97
CA TYR A 159 5.67 -10.07 -0.68
C TYR A 159 5.86 -11.58 -0.77
N SER A 160 4.93 -12.30 -1.39
CA SER A 160 5.01 -13.75 -1.61
C SER A 160 6.22 -14.13 -2.49
N GLU A 161 6.42 -13.41 -3.60
CA GLU A 161 7.58 -13.61 -4.49
C GLU A 161 8.90 -13.40 -3.74
N PHE A 162 9.04 -12.30 -3.00
CA PHE A 162 10.25 -12.02 -2.21
C PHE A 162 10.44 -13.03 -1.09
N LYS A 163 9.38 -13.52 -0.44
CA LYS A 163 9.47 -14.55 0.60
C LYS A 163 10.00 -15.87 0.05
N ASN A 164 9.57 -16.25 -1.16
CA ASN A 164 10.08 -17.42 -1.87
C ASN A 164 11.53 -17.24 -2.33
N PHE A 165 11.88 -16.03 -2.78
CA PHE A 165 13.23 -15.68 -3.21
C PHE A 165 14.23 -15.60 -2.04
N PHE A 166 13.80 -15.12 -0.87
CA PHE A 166 14.66 -14.91 0.30
C PHE A 166 14.09 -15.58 1.57
N PRO A 167 13.95 -16.91 1.60
CA PRO A 167 13.29 -17.61 2.70
C PRO A 167 14.06 -17.51 4.02
N ASN A 168 15.37 -17.24 3.95
CA ASN A 168 16.25 -17.14 5.12
C ASN A 168 16.50 -15.70 5.58
N ASN A 169 15.91 -14.69 4.91
CA ASN A 169 16.04 -13.28 5.25
C ASN A 169 14.72 -12.69 5.77
N ALA A 170 14.78 -11.49 6.34
CA ALA A 170 13.59 -10.81 6.85
C ALA A 170 12.82 -10.14 5.71
N VAL A 171 11.92 -10.89 5.08
CA VAL A 171 10.92 -10.33 4.16
C VAL A 171 9.65 -10.00 4.94
N GLU A 172 9.31 -8.71 4.95
CA GLU A 172 8.32 -8.07 5.79
C GLU A 172 7.25 -7.36 4.96
N TYR A 173 6.06 -7.18 5.55
CA TYR A 173 4.90 -6.60 4.87
C TYR A 173 4.37 -5.39 5.63
N PHE A 174 4.19 -4.25 4.94
CA PHE A 174 3.77 -3.00 5.54
C PHE A 174 2.68 -2.31 4.71
N VAL A 175 1.42 -2.65 4.99
CA VAL A 175 0.25 -2.00 4.35
C VAL A 175 -0.69 -1.43 5.40
N SER A 176 -1.76 -0.76 4.97
CA SER A 176 -2.83 -0.35 5.87
C SER A 176 -3.41 -1.60 6.56
N TYR A 177 -3.38 -1.57 7.89
CA TYR A 177 -3.90 -2.60 8.79
C TYR A 177 -5.41 -2.49 8.99
N TYR A 178 -6.08 -1.60 8.26
CA TYR A 178 -7.54 -1.57 8.24
C TYR A 178 -8.08 -2.48 7.14
N ASP A 179 -9.00 -3.37 7.51
CA ASP A 179 -9.85 -4.11 6.56
C ASP A 179 -10.92 -3.18 6.01
N TYR A 180 -11.58 -2.46 6.92
CA TYR A 180 -12.51 -1.38 6.60
C TYR A 180 -12.03 -0.08 7.24
N TYR A 181 -12.01 1.00 6.46
CA TYR A 181 -11.65 2.33 6.94
C TYR A 181 -12.56 3.39 6.34
N GLN A 182 -13.40 3.97 7.19
CA GLN A 182 -14.15 5.17 6.89
C GLN A 182 -13.49 6.35 7.63
N PRO A 183 -12.91 7.32 6.90
CA PRO A 183 -12.32 8.48 7.55
C PRO A 183 -13.41 9.38 8.15
N GLU A 184 -13.05 10.06 9.23
CA GLU A 184 -13.82 11.20 9.74
C GLU A 184 -13.97 12.25 8.63
N ALA A 185 -15.19 12.69 8.32
CA ALA A 185 -15.42 13.69 7.30
C ALA A 185 -16.67 14.53 7.63
N TYR A 186 -16.73 15.72 7.03
CA TYR A 186 -17.93 16.56 7.09
C TYR A 186 -18.27 17.01 5.68
N VAL A 187 -19.53 16.86 5.30
CA VAL A 187 -20.05 17.25 3.98
C VAL A 187 -20.93 18.48 4.17
N PRO A 188 -20.43 19.70 3.90
CA PRO A 188 -21.17 20.94 4.19
C PRO A 188 -22.48 21.06 3.42
N ARG A 189 -22.53 20.52 2.19
CA ARG A 189 -23.70 20.59 1.32
C ARG A 189 -24.93 19.88 1.91
N THR A 190 -24.71 18.84 2.70
CA THR A 190 -25.77 18.03 3.31
C THR A 190 -25.78 18.12 4.84
N ASP A 191 -24.95 19.01 5.41
CA ASP A 191 -24.71 19.13 6.87
C ASP A 191 -24.50 17.76 7.55
N THR A 192 -23.77 16.86 6.88
CA THR A 192 -23.60 15.48 7.34
C THR A 192 -22.20 15.29 7.91
N TYR A 193 -22.13 15.01 9.21
CA TYR A 193 -20.91 14.53 9.85
C TYR A 193 -20.83 13.01 9.73
N ILE A 194 -19.69 12.54 9.26
CA ILE A 194 -19.38 11.13 9.04
C ILE A 194 -18.35 10.73 10.08
N GLU A 195 -18.76 9.83 10.99
CA GLU A 195 -17.88 9.30 12.02
C GLU A 195 -16.80 8.39 11.45
N LYS A 196 -15.68 8.33 12.18
CA LYS A 196 -14.60 7.39 11.89
C LYS A 196 -15.03 6.00 12.31
N GLU A 197 -15.13 5.10 11.35
CA GLU A 197 -15.34 3.68 11.58
C GLU A 197 -14.16 2.89 11.03
N THR A 198 -13.61 2.00 11.84
CA THR A 198 -12.43 1.23 11.47
C THR A 198 -12.53 -0.19 11.97
N SER A 199 -12.23 -1.15 11.09
CA SER A 199 -11.93 -2.53 11.48
C SER A 199 -10.45 -2.78 11.28
N ILE A 200 -9.77 -3.25 12.33
CA ILE A 200 -8.33 -3.52 12.31
C ILE A 200 -8.11 -5.01 12.04
N ASN A 201 -7.26 -5.29 11.07
CA ASN A 201 -6.70 -6.60 10.81
C ASN A 201 -5.48 -6.84 11.71
N GLU A 202 -5.65 -7.71 12.71
CA GLU A 202 -4.61 -8.05 13.68
C GLU A 202 -3.38 -8.68 13.02
N GLN A 203 -3.54 -9.46 11.95
CA GLN A 203 -2.43 -10.09 11.24
C GLN A 203 -1.58 -9.05 10.50
N ILE A 204 -2.21 -8.10 9.81
CA ILE A 204 -1.49 -7.01 9.12
C ILE A 204 -0.81 -6.10 10.15
N ASP A 205 -1.47 -5.77 11.27
CA ASP A 205 -0.86 -4.99 12.33
C ASP A 205 0.40 -5.67 12.93
N ARG A 206 0.34 -6.99 13.16
CA ARG A 206 1.50 -7.80 13.53
C ARG A 206 2.62 -7.67 12.51
N MET A 207 2.31 -7.79 11.22
CA MET A 207 3.30 -7.67 10.15
C MET A 207 3.94 -6.27 10.11
N ARG A 208 3.20 -5.21 10.42
CA ARG A 208 3.75 -3.84 10.53
C ARG A 208 4.72 -3.71 11.71
N HIS A 209 4.39 -4.32 12.86
CA HIS A 209 5.29 -4.40 14.01
C HIS A 209 6.56 -5.20 13.67
N SER A 210 6.42 -6.32 12.95
CA SER A 210 7.55 -7.11 12.44
C SER A 210 8.45 -6.28 11.52
N ALA A 211 7.87 -5.55 10.55
CA ALA A 211 8.61 -4.71 9.61
C ALA A 211 9.44 -3.62 10.30
N THR A 212 8.81 -2.83 11.18
CA THR A 212 9.49 -1.74 11.91
C THR A 212 10.59 -2.26 12.82
N ARG A 213 10.39 -3.42 13.47
CA ARG A 213 11.42 -4.09 14.27
C ARG A 213 12.58 -4.59 13.40
N SER A 214 12.28 -5.28 12.30
CA SER A 214 13.30 -5.83 11.39
C SER A 214 14.18 -4.75 10.79
N LEU A 215 13.64 -3.57 10.48
CA LEU A 215 14.43 -2.40 10.05
C LEU A 215 15.40 -1.89 11.13
N LEU A 216 15.06 -2.03 12.41
CA LEU A 216 15.90 -1.57 13.52
C LEU A 216 16.92 -2.62 13.98
N GLU A 217 16.62 -3.91 13.85
CA GLU A 217 17.45 -5.01 14.37
C GLU A 217 18.30 -5.72 13.31
N ARG A 218 17.98 -5.59 12.02
CA ARG A 218 18.56 -6.39 10.94
C ARG A 218 18.96 -5.54 9.73
N ASN A 219 20.00 -6.00 9.04
CA ASN A 219 20.44 -5.41 7.76
C ASN A 219 19.85 -6.15 6.55
N ASP A 220 19.38 -7.38 6.72
CA ASP A 220 18.82 -8.23 5.67
C ASP A 220 17.29 -8.15 5.62
N CYS A 221 16.79 -6.92 5.63
CA CYS A 221 15.36 -6.62 5.63
C CYS A 221 14.88 -6.17 4.24
N ILE A 222 13.84 -6.83 3.72
CA ILE A 222 13.07 -6.37 2.55
C ILE A 222 11.66 -6.06 3.04
N VAL A 223 11.26 -4.79 2.99
CA VAL A 223 9.90 -4.37 3.36
C VAL A 223 9.09 -4.09 2.10
N VAL A 224 8.08 -4.92 1.84
CA VAL A 224 7.10 -4.66 0.79
C VAL A 224 5.97 -3.81 1.37
N SER A 225 5.72 -2.65 0.78
CA SER A 225 4.82 -1.64 1.33
C SER A 225 3.87 -1.08 0.28
N SER A 226 2.68 -0.68 0.72
CA SER A 226 1.84 0.25 -0.05
C SER A 226 2.25 1.70 0.24
N VAL A 227 1.48 2.69 -0.21
CA VAL A 227 1.59 4.09 0.26
C VAL A 227 1.46 4.25 1.78
N SER A 228 1.13 3.21 2.53
CA SER A 228 1.13 3.30 4.00
C SER A 228 2.49 3.74 4.57
N CYS A 229 3.61 3.52 3.87
CA CYS A 229 4.93 3.96 4.34
C CYS A 229 5.13 5.48 4.40
N ILE A 230 4.29 6.26 3.71
CA ILE A 230 4.32 7.74 3.76
C ILE A 230 3.35 8.32 4.80
N TYR A 231 2.58 7.49 5.49
CA TYR A 231 1.70 7.92 6.58
C TYR A 231 2.41 7.91 7.92
N GLY A 232 1.87 8.71 8.84
CA GLY A 232 2.36 8.80 10.22
C GLY A 232 2.43 7.44 10.91
N ILE A 233 3.49 7.23 11.68
CA ILE A 233 3.67 6.20 12.70
C ILE A 233 4.41 6.84 13.88
N GLY A 234 4.59 6.13 15.00
CA GLY A 234 5.39 6.67 16.11
C GLY A 234 6.82 6.97 15.71
N SER A 235 7.44 7.94 16.39
CA SER A 235 8.84 8.27 16.15
C SER A 235 9.78 7.14 16.54
N VAL A 236 10.88 7.01 15.79
CA VAL A 236 11.90 5.99 16.04
C VAL A 236 12.50 6.17 17.43
N GLU A 237 12.70 7.41 17.89
CA GLU A 237 13.28 7.69 19.21
C GLU A 237 12.35 7.22 20.33
N THR A 238 11.05 7.46 20.21
CA THR A 238 10.08 7.03 21.22
C THR A 238 9.93 5.52 21.18
N TYR A 239 9.81 4.92 20.00
CA TYR A 239 9.71 3.48 19.84
C TYR A 239 10.96 2.74 20.37
N SER A 240 12.15 3.28 20.12
CA SER A 240 13.42 2.72 20.59
C SER A 240 13.64 2.89 22.10
N LYS A 241 13.12 3.96 22.70
CA LYS A 241 13.17 4.19 24.17
C LYS A 241 12.15 3.31 24.91
N MET A 242 11.05 2.95 24.26
CA MET A 242 9.99 2.10 24.81
C MET A 242 10.27 0.61 24.53
N ILE A 243 11.48 0.18 24.86
CA ILE A 243 11.90 -1.23 24.80
C ILE A 243 12.27 -1.67 26.21
N LEU A 244 11.71 -2.78 26.64
CA LEU A 244 12.10 -3.45 27.88
C LEU A 244 12.93 -4.68 27.53
N GLN A 245 14.20 -4.69 27.93
CA GLN A 245 15.07 -5.86 27.77
C GLN A 245 15.11 -6.64 29.09
N ILE A 246 14.95 -7.96 29.00
CA ILE A 246 15.01 -8.86 30.15
C ILE A 246 15.98 -9.99 29.81
N LYS A 247 16.86 -10.32 30.73
CA LYS A 247 17.81 -11.44 30.66
C LYS A 247 17.63 -12.35 31.86
N ILE A 248 18.03 -13.61 31.68
CA ILE A 248 18.17 -14.53 32.82
C ILE A 248 19.21 -13.93 33.79
N GLY A 249 18.88 -13.91 35.09
CA GLY A 249 19.67 -13.33 36.17
C GLY A 249 19.45 -11.83 36.40
N ASP A 250 18.53 -11.17 35.69
CA ASP A 250 18.20 -9.78 35.99
C ASP A 250 17.43 -9.67 37.32
N GLU A 251 17.85 -8.75 38.20
CA GLU A 251 17.11 -8.40 39.43
C GLU A 251 16.00 -7.39 39.12
N ILE A 252 14.77 -7.87 38.98
CA ILE A 252 13.57 -7.06 38.72
C ILE A 252 12.42 -7.52 39.63
N ASP A 253 11.86 -6.56 40.38
CA ASP A 253 10.62 -6.79 41.15
C ASP A 253 9.41 -7.03 40.22
N GLN A 254 8.58 -8.01 40.59
CA GLN A 254 7.43 -8.44 39.78
C GLN A 254 6.47 -7.27 39.49
N LYS A 255 6.11 -6.48 40.50
CA LYS A 255 5.15 -5.37 40.33
C LYS A 255 5.70 -4.31 39.38
N THR A 256 7.01 -4.06 39.45
CA THR A 256 7.72 -3.13 38.58
C THR A 256 7.72 -3.62 37.12
N LEU A 257 7.93 -4.92 36.90
CA LEU A 257 7.81 -5.54 35.59
C LEU A 257 6.39 -5.39 35.02
N LEU A 258 5.36 -5.71 35.81
CA LEU A 258 3.96 -5.57 35.38
C LEU A 258 3.59 -4.12 35.05
N SER A 259 4.02 -3.16 35.88
CA SER A 259 3.83 -1.73 35.60
C SER A 259 4.50 -1.31 34.29
N SER A 260 5.67 -1.87 34.00
CA SER A 260 6.40 -1.60 32.76
C SER A 260 5.69 -2.17 31.53
N LEU A 261 5.12 -3.38 31.63
CA LEU A 261 4.29 -3.96 30.56
C LEU A 261 3.04 -3.10 30.26
N VAL A 262 2.37 -2.60 31.29
CA VAL A 262 1.22 -1.69 31.13
C VAL A 262 1.65 -0.38 30.47
N LYS A 263 2.80 0.19 30.84
CA LYS A 263 3.35 1.40 30.16
C LYS A 263 3.64 1.15 28.68
N LEU A 264 4.02 -0.08 28.32
CA LEU A 264 4.19 -0.53 26.93
C LEU A 264 2.86 -0.87 26.24
N GLN A 265 1.71 -0.56 26.84
CA GLN A 265 0.35 -0.79 26.31
C GLN A 265 -0.06 -2.27 26.22
N TYR A 266 0.55 -3.16 26.98
CA TYR A 266 0.05 -4.53 27.11
C TYR A 266 -1.11 -4.58 28.09
N LYS A 267 -2.14 -5.37 27.75
CA LYS A 267 -3.33 -5.56 28.58
C LYS A 267 -3.14 -6.77 29.50
N ARG A 268 -3.49 -6.62 30.78
CA ARG A 268 -3.55 -7.77 31.70
C ARG A 268 -4.83 -8.55 31.43
N VAL A 269 -4.70 -9.86 31.28
CA VAL A 269 -5.84 -10.79 31.12
C VAL A 269 -5.63 -11.98 32.06
N ASP A 270 -6.71 -12.51 32.62
CA ASP A 270 -6.62 -13.58 33.63
C ASP A 270 -6.86 -14.99 33.06
N MET A 271 -7.62 -15.11 31.97
CA MET A 271 -8.00 -16.41 31.38
C MET A 271 -7.20 -16.74 30.12
N GLU A 272 -7.51 -16.07 29.02
CA GLU A 272 -6.94 -16.35 27.71
C GLU A 272 -5.91 -15.30 27.32
N ILE A 273 -4.70 -15.75 26.97
CA ILE A 273 -3.64 -14.86 26.52
C ILE A 273 -3.80 -14.63 25.01
N THR A 274 -4.08 -13.39 24.65
CA THR A 274 -4.14 -12.94 23.26
C THR A 274 -2.95 -12.03 22.94
N ARG A 275 -2.71 -11.77 21.66
CA ARG A 275 -1.64 -10.87 21.21
C ARG A 275 -1.75 -9.52 21.92
N GLY A 276 -0.62 -9.00 22.42
CA GLY A 276 -0.61 -7.72 23.12
C GLY A 276 -1.15 -7.78 24.56
N SER A 277 -1.23 -8.99 25.13
CA SER A 277 -1.62 -9.19 26.52
C SER A 277 -0.57 -9.94 27.33
N PHE A 278 -0.69 -9.84 28.66
CA PHE A 278 0.06 -10.64 29.60
C PHE A 278 -0.83 -11.18 30.71
N ARG A 279 -0.41 -12.28 31.32
CA ARG A 279 -1.06 -12.89 32.48
C ARG A 279 -0.04 -13.30 33.52
N VAL A 280 -0.47 -13.44 34.77
CA VAL A 280 0.39 -13.73 35.91
C VAL A 280 -0.14 -14.96 36.64
N TYR A 281 0.71 -15.96 36.82
CA TYR A 281 0.44 -17.16 37.61
C TYR A 281 1.56 -17.37 38.64
N GLY A 282 1.29 -17.01 39.90
CA GLY A 282 2.30 -17.04 40.96
C GLY A 282 3.52 -16.22 40.53
N ASP A 283 4.67 -16.88 40.44
CA ASP A 283 5.95 -16.27 40.07
C ASP A 283 6.25 -16.29 38.57
N SER A 284 5.33 -16.82 37.75
CA SER A 284 5.47 -16.85 36.30
C SER A 284 4.60 -15.78 35.62
N ILE A 285 5.22 -15.01 34.75
CA ILE A 285 4.55 -14.02 33.89
C ILE A 285 4.57 -14.56 32.47
N GLU A 286 3.39 -14.71 31.87
CA GLU A 286 3.27 -15.07 30.47
C GLU A 286 2.89 -13.83 29.66
N LEU A 287 3.63 -13.57 28.59
CA LEU A 287 3.51 -12.39 27.74
C LEU A 287 3.38 -12.84 26.29
N PHE A 288 2.34 -12.37 25.60
CA PHE A 288 2.20 -12.55 24.16
C PHE A 288 2.60 -11.24 23.46
N PRO A 289 3.83 -11.15 22.91
CA PRO A 289 4.31 -9.93 22.27
C PRO A 289 3.56 -9.60 20.98
N SER A 290 3.47 -8.32 20.64
CA SER A 290 2.71 -7.82 19.48
C SER A 290 3.22 -8.30 18.11
N HIS A 291 4.47 -8.75 18.03
CA HIS A 291 5.17 -9.08 16.79
C HIS A 291 5.31 -10.58 16.52
N LEU A 292 4.95 -11.46 17.46
CA LEU A 292 4.99 -12.91 17.24
C LEU A 292 3.66 -13.42 16.71
N GLU A 293 3.72 -14.46 15.90
CA GLU A 293 2.56 -15.10 15.28
C GLU A 293 1.93 -16.14 16.22
N ASN A 294 2.67 -17.21 16.54
CA ASN A 294 2.13 -18.36 17.27
C ASN A 294 2.98 -18.68 18.51
N SER A 295 3.57 -17.68 19.14
CA SER A 295 4.50 -17.89 20.25
C SER A 295 4.40 -16.80 21.29
N ALA A 296 4.38 -17.21 22.55
CA ALA A 296 4.40 -16.36 23.72
C ALA A 296 5.63 -16.67 24.57
N TRP A 297 5.98 -15.78 25.48
CA TRP A 297 7.10 -15.94 26.38
C TRP A 297 6.61 -16.14 27.81
N ARG A 298 7.15 -17.15 28.49
CA ARG A 298 6.99 -17.37 29.93
C ARG A 298 8.27 -16.92 30.61
N ILE A 299 8.15 -15.96 31.51
CA ILE A 299 9.20 -15.42 32.35
C ILE A 299 8.94 -15.94 33.76
N SER A 300 9.76 -16.88 34.24
CA SER A 300 9.64 -17.42 35.59
C SER A 300 10.62 -16.68 36.50
N MET A 301 10.11 -16.21 37.63
CA MET A 301 10.88 -15.43 38.60
C MET A 301 11.08 -16.22 39.89
N PHE A 302 12.17 -15.95 40.61
CA PHE A 302 12.42 -16.44 41.96
C PHE A 302 12.69 -15.24 42.86
N GLY A 303 11.67 -14.85 43.66
CA GLY A 303 11.71 -13.58 44.37
C GLY A 303 11.78 -12.40 43.40
N ASN A 304 12.93 -11.73 43.34
CA ASN A 304 13.20 -10.59 42.46
C ASN A 304 14.17 -10.93 41.31
N GLU A 305 14.49 -12.20 41.06
CA GLU A 305 15.42 -12.60 40.00
C GLU A 305 14.69 -13.34 38.88
N VAL A 306 15.05 -13.06 37.63
CA VAL A 306 14.54 -13.81 36.46
C VAL A 306 15.30 -15.13 36.32
N GLU A 307 14.63 -16.24 36.65
CA GLU A 307 15.24 -17.58 36.66
C GLU A 307 15.28 -18.20 35.26
N THR A 308 14.15 -18.17 34.55
CA THR A 308 14.08 -18.76 33.20
C THR A 308 13.17 -17.95 32.28
N ILE A 309 13.51 -18.00 30.99
CA ILE A 309 12.68 -17.42 29.92
C ILE A 309 12.47 -18.51 28.87
N VAL A 310 11.21 -18.86 28.63
CA VAL A 310 10.82 -19.95 27.73
C VAL A 310 9.84 -19.44 26.69
N GLU A 311 10.08 -19.73 25.42
CA GLU A 311 9.08 -19.54 24.38
C GLU A 311 8.19 -20.77 24.29
N PHE A 312 6.87 -20.57 24.23
CA PHE A 312 5.87 -21.62 24.17
C PHE A 312 4.72 -21.24 23.23
N ASP A 313 4.00 -22.26 22.75
CA ASP A 313 2.78 -22.08 21.96
C ASP A 313 1.59 -21.75 22.89
N PRO A 314 0.91 -20.60 22.73
CA PRO A 314 -0.19 -20.18 23.60
C PRO A 314 -1.42 -21.12 23.52
N LEU A 315 -1.62 -21.82 22.40
CA LEU A 315 -2.74 -22.76 22.19
C LEU A 315 -2.42 -24.13 22.77
N THR A 316 -1.28 -24.73 22.38
CA THR A 316 -0.91 -26.10 22.81
C THR A 316 -0.19 -26.16 24.15
N ARG A 317 0.29 -25.01 24.66
CA ARG A 317 1.14 -24.86 25.84
C ARG A 317 2.45 -25.65 25.81
N LYS A 318 2.85 -26.17 24.65
CA LYS A 318 4.14 -26.85 24.49
C LYS A 318 5.26 -25.82 24.46
N ASN A 319 6.32 -26.08 25.23
CA ASN A 319 7.53 -25.28 25.21
C ASN A 319 8.29 -25.55 23.90
N THR A 320 8.73 -24.48 23.25
CA THR A 320 9.41 -24.53 21.95
C THR A 320 10.92 -24.35 22.11
N ARG A 321 11.35 -23.31 22.84
CA ARG A 321 12.79 -23.02 23.06
C ARG A 321 13.03 -22.28 24.37
N ASN A 322 14.21 -22.48 24.95
CA ASN A 322 14.71 -21.68 26.07
C ASN A 322 15.48 -20.46 25.53
N LEU A 323 15.23 -19.30 26.11
CA LEU A 323 15.80 -18.02 25.70
C LEU A 323 16.69 -17.45 26.80
N GLN A 324 17.86 -16.94 26.44
CA GLN A 324 18.77 -16.27 27.38
C GLN A 324 18.34 -14.82 27.69
N SER A 325 17.66 -14.19 26.72
CA SER A 325 17.17 -12.82 26.85
C SER A 325 16.04 -12.57 25.87
N ILE A 326 15.16 -11.65 26.22
CA ILE A 326 14.07 -11.14 25.37
C ILE A 326 14.10 -9.62 25.31
N LYS A 327 13.57 -9.07 24.22
CA LYS A 327 13.30 -7.64 24.07
C LYS A 327 11.82 -7.45 23.80
N ILE A 328 11.16 -6.73 24.69
CA ILE A 328 9.73 -6.45 24.65
C ILE A 328 9.57 -5.06 24.06
N TYR A 329 8.93 -5.01 22.89
CA TYR A 329 8.56 -3.78 22.21
C TYR A 329 7.18 -3.31 22.66
N ALA A 330 6.91 -2.02 22.53
CA ALA A 330 5.59 -1.45 22.74
C ALA A 330 4.50 -2.16 21.90
N ASN A 331 3.33 -2.36 22.49
CA ASN A 331 2.17 -2.99 21.86
C ASN A 331 1.44 -2.07 20.87
N SER A 332 1.96 -0.86 20.64
CA SER A 332 1.43 0.09 19.66
C SER A 332 2.57 0.92 19.08
N HIS A 333 2.44 1.35 17.84
CA HIS A 333 3.36 2.35 17.27
C HIS A 333 3.18 3.73 17.90
N TYR A 334 2.05 4.06 18.51
CA TYR A 334 1.74 5.43 18.96
C TYR A 334 1.91 5.68 20.46
N VAL A 335 2.71 4.86 21.15
CA VAL A 335 2.87 5.00 22.60
C VAL A 335 3.60 6.31 22.92
N THR A 336 2.93 7.19 23.67
CA THR A 336 3.47 8.48 24.09
C THR A 336 3.76 8.45 25.60
N PRO A 337 4.97 8.79 26.05
CA PRO A 337 5.27 8.88 27.49
C PRO A 337 4.40 9.93 28.20
N ARG A 338 4.03 9.66 29.46
CA ARG A 338 3.18 10.55 30.27
C ARG A 338 3.68 12.01 30.36
N PRO A 339 4.99 12.30 30.50
CA PRO A 339 5.48 13.68 30.49
C PRO A 339 5.17 14.41 29.18
N THR A 340 5.39 13.75 28.04
CA THR A 340 5.10 14.28 26.70
C THR A 340 3.60 14.50 26.50
N LEU A 341 2.77 13.58 27.00
CA LEU A 341 1.31 13.72 26.96
C LEU A 341 0.83 14.94 27.77
N ASN A 342 1.40 15.16 28.97
CA ASN A 342 1.07 16.33 29.81
C ASN A 342 1.46 17.66 29.16
N GLU A 343 2.59 17.69 28.45
CA GLU A 343 3.02 18.87 27.68
C GLU A 343 2.12 19.11 26.46
N ALA A 344 1.79 18.04 25.71
CA ALA A 344 0.87 18.10 24.59
C ALA A 344 -0.50 18.65 25.00
N MET A 345 -1.06 18.21 26.13
CA MET A 345 -2.34 18.72 26.64
C MET A 345 -2.33 20.23 26.91
N LYS A 346 -1.19 20.81 27.33
CA LYS A 346 -1.08 22.27 27.50
C LYS A 346 -1.19 23.00 26.17
N HIS A 347 -0.47 22.52 25.15
CA HIS A 347 -0.52 23.12 23.82
C HIS A 347 -1.89 22.97 23.15
N ILE A 348 -2.56 21.83 23.33
CA ILE A 348 -3.94 21.62 22.85
C ILE A 348 -4.90 22.63 23.51
N LYS A 349 -4.79 22.84 24.83
CA LYS A 349 -5.59 23.85 25.55
C LYS A 349 -5.32 25.28 25.06
N GLU A 350 -4.07 25.60 24.74
CA GLU A 350 -3.70 26.91 24.19
C GLU A 350 -4.25 27.12 22.77
N GLU A 351 -4.13 26.12 21.89
CA GLU A 351 -4.70 26.17 20.54
C GLU A 351 -6.22 26.30 20.57
N LEU A 352 -6.88 25.53 21.44
CA LEU A 352 -8.34 25.60 21.62
C LEU A 352 -8.81 27.00 21.99
N LYS A 353 -8.17 27.63 22.99
CA LYS A 353 -8.50 29.00 23.41
C LYS A 353 -8.39 30.00 22.26
N ARG A 354 -7.28 29.93 21.50
CA ARG A 354 -7.07 30.81 20.34
C ARG A 354 -8.12 30.56 19.25
N ARG A 355 -8.46 29.30 19.00
CA ARG A 355 -9.43 28.92 17.97
C ARG A 355 -10.85 29.36 18.30
N ILE A 356 -11.26 29.29 19.57
CA ILE A 356 -12.57 29.77 20.03
C ILE A 356 -12.69 31.27 19.78
N ILE A 357 -11.70 32.06 20.22
CA ILE A 357 -11.68 33.52 20.02
C ILE A 357 -11.79 33.86 18.53
N GLU A 358 -11.01 33.20 17.68
CA GLU A 358 -11.07 33.43 16.23
C GLU A 358 -12.45 33.12 15.63
N LEU A 359 -13.08 32.01 16.04
CA LEU A 359 -14.39 31.64 15.53
C LEU A 359 -15.49 32.60 16.02
N GLU A 360 -15.41 33.05 17.27
CA GLU A 360 -16.34 34.03 17.86
C GLU A 360 -16.21 35.40 17.19
N GLU A 361 -15.00 35.88 16.92
CA GLU A 361 -14.74 37.15 16.21
C GLU A 361 -15.32 37.17 14.78
N VAL A 362 -15.37 36.01 14.12
CA VAL A 362 -15.93 35.85 12.77
C VAL A 362 -17.45 35.52 12.81
N GLY A 363 -18.06 35.42 14.00
CA GLY A 363 -19.48 35.14 14.18
C GLY A 363 -19.87 33.65 14.01
N ARG A 364 -18.90 32.74 14.02
CA ARG A 364 -19.08 31.28 13.87
C ARG A 364 -19.26 30.59 15.21
N LEU A 365 -20.34 30.95 15.91
CA LEU A 365 -20.60 30.53 17.29
C LEU A 365 -20.88 29.02 17.41
N LEU A 366 -21.53 28.42 16.41
CA LEU A 366 -21.83 26.97 16.40
C LEU A 366 -20.54 26.16 16.34
N GLU A 367 -19.61 26.55 15.47
CA GLU A 367 -18.31 25.92 15.33
C GLU A 367 -17.43 26.12 16.57
N ALA A 368 -17.49 27.30 17.18
CA ALA A 368 -16.79 27.58 18.45
C ALA A 368 -17.29 26.66 19.57
N GLN A 369 -18.61 26.51 19.71
CA GLN A 369 -19.21 25.60 20.69
C GLN A 369 -18.85 24.14 20.40
N ARG A 370 -18.93 23.72 19.14
CA ARG A 370 -18.63 22.35 18.69
C ARG A 370 -17.19 21.95 19.00
N VAL A 371 -16.22 22.81 18.66
CA VAL A 371 -14.80 22.53 18.91
C VAL A 371 -14.52 22.53 20.41
N ALA A 372 -15.11 23.45 21.17
CA ALA A 372 -14.96 23.48 22.63
C ALA A 372 -15.44 22.18 23.29
N GLN A 373 -16.65 21.73 22.98
CA GLN A 373 -17.21 20.51 23.56
C GLN A 373 -16.35 19.27 23.25
N ARG A 374 -16.00 19.08 21.97
CA ARG A 374 -15.25 17.91 21.53
C ARG A 374 -13.82 17.88 22.10
N ILE A 375 -13.09 18.99 22.04
CA ILE A 375 -11.70 19.01 22.50
C ILE A 375 -11.61 18.92 24.03
N ASN A 376 -12.55 19.50 24.78
CA ASN A 376 -12.60 19.34 26.24
C ASN A 376 -12.83 17.88 26.63
N TYR A 377 -13.75 17.17 25.96
CA TYR A 377 -13.95 15.74 26.17
C TYR A 377 -12.69 14.93 25.85
N ASP A 378 -12.03 15.20 24.71
CA ASP A 378 -10.77 14.53 24.36
C ASP A 378 -9.67 14.79 25.41
N LEU A 379 -9.58 16.00 25.97
CA LEU A 379 -8.63 16.35 27.03
C LEU A 379 -8.92 15.62 28.34
N GLU A 380 -10.19 15.50 28.75
CA GLU A 380 -10.60 14.72 29.92
C GLU A 380 -10.23 13.23 29.77
N MET A 381 -10.46 12.67 28.57
CA MET A 381 -10.09 11.29 28.25
C MET A 381 -8.57 11.08 28.27
N LEU A 382 -7.79 12.03 27.72
CA LEU A 382 -6.33 11.99 27.74
C LEU A 382 -5.78 12.08 29.17
N GLU A 383 -6.36 12.89 30.04
CA GLU A 383 -5.93 13.05 31.43
C GLU A 383 -6.23 11.80 32.28
N THR A 384 -7.40 11.19 32.07
CA THR A 384 -7.86 10.02 32.85
C THR A 384 -7.27 8.70 32.35
N THR A 385 -7.28 8.46 31.04
CA THR A 385 -6.92 7.16 30.45
C THR A 385 -5.57 7.16 29.73
N GLY A 386 -5.01 8.34 29.43
CA GLY A 386 -3.81 8.48 28.60
C GLY A 386 -4.06 8.30 27.10
N SER A 387 -5.32 8.19 26.68
CA SER A 387 -5.71 8.07 25.27
C SER A 387 -7.10 8.67 25.01
N CYS A 388 -7.43 8.96 23.74
CA CYS A 388 -8.76 9.36 23.32
C CYS A 388 -9.08 8.79 21.93
N GLN A 389 -10.34 8.85 21.51
CA GLN A 389 -10.72 8.43 20.17
C GLN A 389 -10.11 9.37 19.12
N SER A 390 -9.47 8.79 18.11
CA SER A 390 -8.77 9.54 17.06
C SER A 390 -7.64 10.44 17.59
N ILE A 391 -6.91 9.95 18.60
CA ILE A 391 -5.73 10.60 19.20
C ILE A 391 -4.69 11.06 18.15
N GLU A 392 -4.63 10.40 16.99
CA GLU A 392 -3.74 10.78 15.89
C GLU A 392 -3.92 12.23 15.41
N ASN A 393 -5.09 12.83 15.61
CA ASN A 393 -5.33 14.24 15.27
C ASN A 393 -4.51 15.22 16.12
N TYR A 394 -3.97 14.76 17.25
CA TYR A 394 -3.06 15.52 18.11
C TYR A 394 -1.58 15.16 17.90
N SER A 395 -1.26 14.36 16.87
CA SER A 395 0.09 13.82 16.65
C SER A 395 1.20 14.89 16.58
N CYS A 396 0.91 16.09 16.08
CA CYS A 396 1.85 17.22 16.09
C CYS A 396 2.40 17.49 17.50
N TYR A 397 1.50 17.55 18.49
CA TYR A 397 1.87 17.81 19.88
C TYR A 397 2.47 16.59 20.56
N LEU A 398 1.96 15.39 20.24
CA LEU A 398 2.46 14.13 20.82
C LEU A 398 3.87 13.78 20.37
N THR A 399 4.27 14.21 19.16
CA THR A 399 5.60 13.96 18.61
C THR A 399 6.60 15.08 18.92
N GLY A 400 6.13 16.22 19.42
CA GLY A 400 6.96 17.42 19.66
C GLY A 400 7.49 18.06 18.38
N ARG A 401 6.83 17.82 17.22
CA ARG A 401 7.23 18.42 15.94
C ARG A 401 6.68 19.82 15.79
N ASP A 402 7.41 20.65 15.03
CA ASP A 402 6.97 22.00 14.71
C ASP A 402 5.73 21.97 13.80
N PHE A 403 4.89 22.98 13.96
CA PHE A 403 3.66 23.10 13.19
C PHE A 403 3.93 23.11 11.68
N GLY A 404 3.31 22.21 10.92
CA GLY A 404 3.50 22.06 9.48
C GLY A 404 4.51 20.98 9.08
N ASP A 405 5.33 20.48 10.01
CA ASP A 405 6.22 19.35 9.75
C ASP A 405 5.39 18.05 9.62
N PRO A 406 5.81 17.09 8.77
CA PRO A 406 5.10 15.83 8.67
C PRO A 406 5.27 15.01 9.96
N PRO A 407 4.34 14.11 10.30
CA PRO A 407 4.55 13.15 11.37
C PRO A 407 5.68 12.18 10.99
N PRO A 408 6.28 11.47 11.97
CA PRO A 408 7.24 10.41 11.68
C PRO A 408 6.63 9.36 10.75
N THR A 409 7.38 8.88 9.77
CA THR A 409 6.89 7.86 8.81
C THR A 409 7.82 6.66 8.78
N LEU A 410 7.47 5.61 8.03
CA LEU A 410 8.36 4.46 7.85
C LEU A 410 9.73 4.88 7.31
N PHE A 411 9.79 5.96 6.50
CA PHE A 411 11.05 6.47 5.95
C PHE A 411 12.07 6.94 6.99
N GLU A 412 11.65 7.21 8.23
CA GLU A 412 12.58 7.55 9.31
C GLU A 412 13.17 6.30 9.98
N TYR A 413 12.52 5.15 9.86
CA TYR A 413 13.03 3.84 10.29
C TYR A 413 14.01 3.25 9.28
N ILE A 414 14.04 3.77 8.05
CA ILE A 414 14.85 3.24 6.94
C ILE A 414 16.30 3.71 7.10
N PRO A 415 17.28 2.79 7.14
CA PRO A 415 18.70 3.15 7.14
C PRO A 415 19.11 3.98 5.91
N GLU A 416 20.05 4.91 6.07
CA GLU A 416 20.46 5.81 4.96
C GLU A 416 21.03 5.08 3.74
N ASN A 417 21.66 3.93 3.96
CA ASN A 417 22.26 3.10 2.90
C ASN A 417 21.26 2.14 2.24
N SER A 418 19.96 2.28 2.48
CA SER A 418 18.92 1.40 1.93
C SER A 418 18.69 1.62 0.44
N LEU A 419 17.96 0.71 -0.19
CA LEU A 419 17.44 0.85 -1.55
C LEU A 419 15.92 1.01 -1.51
N LEU A 420 15.37 1.81 -2.42
CA LEU A 420 13.95 1.92 -2.66
C LEU A 420 13.64 1.44 -4.09
N PHE A 421 12.76 0.47 -4.22
CA PHE A 421 12.11 0.17 -5.50
C PHE A 421 10.70 0.74 -5.49
N VAL A 422 10.31 1.39 -6.58
CA VAL A 422 8.93 1.83 -6.81
C VAL A 422 8.39 1.05 -7.98
N ASP A 423 7.60 0.02 -7.70
CA ASP A 423 6.96 -0.79 -8.72
C ASP A 423 5.73 -0.08 -9.28
N GLU A 424 5.47 -0.35 -10.56
CA GLU A 424 4.49 0.36 -11.40
C GLU A 424 4.53 1.88 -11.15
N SER A 425 5.73 2.47 -11.26
CA SER A 425 6.02 3.85 -10.85
C SER A 425 5.07 4.89 -11.44
N HIS A 426 4.58 4.65 -12.66
CA HIS A 426 3.67 5.53 -13.37
C HIS A 426 2.28 5.65 -12.68
N VAL A 427 1.93 4.73 -11.79
CA VAL A 427 0.78 4.81 -10.87
C VAL A 427 1.21 5.26 -9.49
N THR A 428 2.26 4.65 -8.92
CA THR A 428 2.66 4.88 -7.53
C THR A 428 3.13 6.33 -7.30
N ILE A 429 3.84 6.94 -8.25
CA ILE A 429 4.32 8.34 -8.14
C ILE A 429 3.16 9.35 -8.10
N PRO A 430 2.20 9.35 -9.05
CA PRO A 430 0.99 10.17 -8.94
C PRO A 430 0.19 9.89 -7.66
N GLN A 431 0.12 8.63 -7.23
CA GLN A 431 -0.61 8.25 -6.03
C GLN A 431 -0.01 8.89 -4.77
N ILE A 432 1.32 8.86 -4.60
CA ILE A 432 2.03 9.53 -3.50
C ILE A 432 1.67 11.03 -3.47
N SER A 433 1.67 11.70 -4.64
CA SER A 433 1.27 13.11 -4.76
C SER A 433 -0.21 13.35 -4.39
N GLY A 434 -1.09 12.41 -4.71
CA GLY A 434 -2.52 12.50 -4.43
C GLY A 434 -2.90 12.33 -2.96
N MET A 435 -2.18 11.48 -2.21
CA MET A 435 -2.52 11.15 -0.81
C MET A 435 -2.59 12.39 0.08
N TYR A 436 -1.62 13.29 -0.04
CA TYR A 436 -1.60 14.53 0.75
C TYR A 436 -2.77 15.46 0.42
N ARG A 437 -3.04 15.68 -0.87
CA ARG A 437 -4.08 16.64 -1.30
C ARG A 437 -5.48 16.20 -0.85
N GLY A 438 -5.75 14.89 -0.92
CA GLY A 438 -7.01 14.32 -0.44
C GLY A 438 -7.18 14.47 1.07
N ASP A 439 -6.16 14.09 1.84
CA ASP A 439 -6.18 14.20 3.31
C ASP A 439 -6.30 15.65 3.77
N PHE A 440 -5.52 16.55 3.17
CA PHE A 440 -5.55 17.98 3.49
C PHE A 440 -6.93 18.59 3.28
N ARG A 441 -7.58 18.36 2.12
CA ARG A 441 -8.92 18.91 1.84
C ARG A 441 -9.95 18.43 2.85
N ARG A 442 -9.97 17.13 3.15
CA ARG A 442 -10.88 16.53 4.14
C ARG A 442 -10.71 17.15 5.52
N LYS A 443 -9.46 17.31 5.98
CA LYS A 443 -9.16 17.86 7.30
C LYS A 443 -9.33 19.36 7.41
N ALA A 444 -9.06 20.10 6.33
CA ALA A 444 -9.34 21.53 6.26
C ALA A 444 -10.83 21.79 6.46
N THR A 445 -11.71 21.01 5.82
CA THR A 445 -13.16 21.09 6.05
C THR A 445 -13.55 20.80 7.51
N LEU A 446 -12.98 19.75 8.14
CA LEU A 446 -13.24 19.47 9.55
C LEU A 446 -12.82 20.61 10.49
N ALA A 447 -11.65 21.20 10.24
CA ALA A 447 -11.12 22.30 11.04
C ALA A 447 -11.91 23.60 10.82
N GLU A 448 -12.33 23.84 9.58
CA GLU A 448 -13.13 25.01 9.22
C GLU A 448 -14.49 24.96 9.91
N TYR A 449 -15.16 23.81 9.95
CA TYR A 449 -16.47 23.65 10.59
C TYR A 449 -16.41 23.23 12.08
N GLY A 450 -15.28 23.48 12.76
CA GLY A 450 -15.17 23.31 14.22
C GLY A 450 -15.28 21.86 14.72
N PHE A 451 -15.08 20.84 13.86
CA PHE A 451 -15.02 19.44 14.29
C PHE A 451 -13.66 19.06 14.86
N ARG A 452 -12.58 19.73 14.40
CA ARG A 452 -11.21 19.52 14.85
C ARG A 452 -10.45 20.83 14.97
N LEU A 453 -9.36 20.83 15.73
CA LEU A 453 -8.42 21.94 15.74
C LEU A 453 -7.61 21.99 14.43
N PRO A 454 -7.10 23.17 14.01
CA PRO A 454 -6.24 23.29 12.84
C PRO A 454 -5.02 22.37 12.85
N SER A 455 -4.44 22.08 14.02
CA SER A 455 -3.35 21.11 14.20
C SER A 455 -3.64 19.71 13.64
N CYS A 456 -4.91 19.32 13.46
CA CYS A 456 -5.24 18.01 12.88
C CYS A 456 -4.68 17.84 11.46
N MET A 457 -4.47 18.94 10.72
CA MET A 457 -3.89 18.95 9.38
C MET A 457 -2.39 18.57 9.36
N ASN A 458 -1.71 18.60 10.51
CA ASN A 458 -0.33 18.13 10.64
C ASN A 458 -0.25 16.60 10.79
N ASN A 459 -1.35 15.94 11.16
CA ASN A 459 -1.44 14.50 11.05
C ASN A 459 -1.70 14.13 9.58
N ARG A 460 -0.68 14.04 8.75
CA ARG A 460 -0.83 13.92 7.30
C ARG A 460 0.20 12.95 6.72
N PRO A 461 -0.04 12.40 5.52
CA PRO A 461 1.05 11.76 4.79
C PRO A 461 2.10 12.80 4.36
N LEU A 462 3.28 12.31 3.95
CA LEU A 462 4.30 13.14 3.32
C LEU A 462 3.75 13.83 2.07
N ARG A 463 4.19 15.07 1.86
CA ARG A 463 4.09 15.73 0.55
C ARG A 463 5.04 15.03 -0.42
N PHE A 464 4.79 15.22 -1.72
CA PHE A 464 5.64 14.64 -2.74
C PHE A 464 7.10 15.11 -2.61
N GLU A 465 7.29 16.39 -2.32
CA GLU A 465 8.62 17.01 -2.19
C GLU A 465 9.34 16.53 -0.93
N GLU A 466 8.62 16.29 0.16
CA GLU A 466 9.17 15.71 1.39
C GLU A 466 9.59 14.26 1.17
N TRP A 467 8.75 13.47 0.48
CA TRP A 467 9.08 12.11 0.08
C TRP A 467 10.31 12.07 -0.84
N ASP A 468 10.40 12.97 -1.82
CA ASP A 468 11.53 13.07 -2.75
C ASP A 468 12.85 13.44 -2.06
N CYS A 469 12.75 14.23 -1.00
CA CYS A 469 13.89 14.63 -0.17
C CYS A 469 14.35 13.49 0.76
N ILE A 470 13.43 12.79 1.43
CA ILE A 470 13.78 11.75 2.43
C ILE A 470 14.16 10.40 1.82
N ARG A 471 13.64 10.05 0.65
CA ARG A 471 13.84 8.72 0.04
C ARG A 471 15.33 8.41 -0.21
N PRO A 472 15.75 7.13 -0.04
CA PRO A 472 17.11 6.70 -0.34
C PRO A 472 17.32 6.53 -1.86
N THR A 473 18.46 5.95 -2.26
CA THR A 473 18.71 5.57 -3.66
C THR A 473 17.54 4.75 -4.20
N THR A 474 16.97 5.19 -5.32
CA THR A 474 15.69 4.69 -5.82
C THR A 474 15.82 4.10 -7.23
N ILE A 475 15.24 2.93 -7.44
CA ILE A 475 15.02 2.34 -8.77
C ILE A 475 13.51 2.36 -9.05
N LEU A 476 13.13 3.11 -10.09
CA LEU A 476 11.77 3.17 -10.60
C LEU A 476 11.57 1.99 -11.56
N VAL A 477 10.48 1.24 -11.41
CA VAL A 477 10.19 0.07 -12.24
C VAL A 477 8.85 0.27 -12.93
N SER A 478 8.85 0.28 -14.27
CA SER A 478 7.63 0.48 -15.05
C SER A 478 7.81 0.03 -16.50
N ALA A 479 6.75 -0.51 -17.11
CA ALA A 479 6.71 -0.76 -18.55
C ALA A 479 6.42 0.51 -19.37
N THR A 480 5.85 1.52 -18.70
CA THR A 480 5.31 2.75 -19.26
C THR A 480 5.60 3.90 -18.29
N PRO A 481 6.88 4.31 -18.13
CA PRO A 481 7.25 5.37 -17.20
C PRO A 481 6.51 6.67 -17.50
N GLY A 482 6.09 7.38 -16.46
CA GLY A 482 5.48 8.71 -16.57
C GLY A 482 6.51 9.80 -16.90
N THR A 483 6.01 11.03 -16.99
CA THR A 483 6.85 12.20 -17.34
C THR A 483 7.88 12.50 -16.27
N TRP A 484 7.48 12.43 -14.99
CA TRP A 484 8.39 12.70 -13.87
C TRP A 484 9.56 11.73 -13.85
N GLU A 485 9.32 10.43 -14.05
CA GLU A 485 10.39 9.42 -14.05
C GLU A 485 11.44 9.69 -15.14
N LEU A 486 10.98 10.03 -16.35
CA LEU A 486 11.85 10.34 -17.49
C LEU A 486 12.64 11.62 -17.28
N GLU A 487 12.02 12.66 -16.72
CA GLU A 487 12.68 13.93 -16.38
C GLU A 487 13.77 13.72 -15.31
N GLN A 488 13.46 12.96 -14.26
CA GLN A 488 14.42 12.68 -13.18
C GLN A 488 15.63 11.89 -13.67
N CYS A 489 15.44 10.98 -14.62
CA CYS A 489 16.53 10.18 -15.18
C CYS A 489 17.19 10.85 -16.41
N LYS A 490 16.81 12.08 -16.76
CA LYS A 490 17.29 12.79 -17.96
C LYS A 490 17.17 11.96 -19.26
N GLY A 491 16.13 11.13 -19.32
CA GLY A 491 15.90 10.20 -20.43
C GLY A 491 16.78 8.94 -20.46
N VAL A 492 17.68 8.73 -19.49
CA VAL A 492 18.48 7.51 -19.37
C VAL A 492 17.67 6.44 -18.65
N PHE A 493 17.57 5.24 -19.23
CA PHE A 493 16.89 4.11 -18.61
C PHE A 493 17.57 2.79 -18.97
N VAL A 494 17.40 1.81 -18.09
CA VAL A 494 17.81 0.43 -18.29
C VAL A 494 16.63 -0.33 -18.90
N GLU A 495 16.80 -0.80 -20.14
CA GLU A 495 15.74 -1.51 -20.86
C GLU A 495 15.76 -3.01 -20.57
N GLN A 496 14.60 -3.60 -20.27
CA GLN A 496 14.40 -5.04 -20.11
C GLN A 496 13.13 -5.47 -20.87
N ILE A 497 13.30 -5.81 -22.16
CA ILE A 497 12.19 -6.15 -23.06
C ILE A 497 12.17 -7.62 -23.48
N ILE A 498 13.31 -8.31 -23.43
CA ILE A 498 13.40 -9.74 -23.76
C ILE A 498 12.85 -10.58 -22.61
N ARG A 499 11.84 -11.41 -22.92
CA ARG A 499 11.25 -12.35 -21.95
C ARG A 499 12.08 -13.64 -21.88
N PRO A 500 12.32 -14.20 -20.68
CA PRO A 500 13.03 -15.47 -20.53
C PRO A 500 12.47 -16.63 -21.37
N THR A 501 11.15 -16.66 -21.58
CA THR A 501 10.46 -17.70 -22.36
C THR A 501 10.52 -17.49 -23.88
N GLY A 502 11.14 -16.40 -24.34
CA GLY A 502 11.15 -16.01 -25.75
C GLY A 502 9.82 -15.43 -26.25
N LEU A 503 8.82 -15.24 -25.39
CA LEU A 503 7.55 -14.64 -25.80
C LEU A 503 7.74 -13.21 -26.33
N VAL A 504 7.06 -12.92 -27.43
CA VAL A 504 7.12 -11.64 -28.13
C VAL A 504 5.85 -10.83 -27.88
N ASP A 505 5.95 -9.51 -27.98
CA ASP A 505 4.79 -8.62 -27.93
C ASP A 505 3.82 -8.95 -29.07
N PRO A 506 2.50 -8.93 -28.85
CA PRO A 506 1.50 -9.44 -29.80
C PRO A 506 1.41 -8.57 -31.07
N PRO A 507 0.97 -9.14 -32.21
CA PRO A 507 0.60 -8.36 -33.38
C PRO A 507 -0.63 -7.49 -33.06
N ILE A 508 -0.64 -6.28 -33.62
CA ILE A 508 -1.74 -5.31 -33.47
C ILE A 508 -2.40 -5.10 -34.84
N GLU A 509 -3.72 -5.17 -34.87
CA GLU A 509 -4.56 -4.82 -36.01
C GLU A 509 -5.44 -3.61 -35.67
N VAL A 510 -5.58 -2.67 -36.60
CA VAL A 510 -6.53 -1.55 -36.47
C VAL A 510 -7.68 -1.79 -37.45
N ARG A 511 -8.91 -1.84 -36.95
CA ARG A 511 -10.14 -2.08 -37.73
C ARG A 511 -11.14 -0.94 -37.49
N SER A 512 -12.07 -0.73 -38.43
CA SER A 512 -13.08 0.35 -38.30
C SER A 512 -13.99 0.13 -37.10
N ALA A 513 -14.33 1.22 -36.40
CA ALA A 513 -15.24 1.18 -35.26
C ALA A 513 -16.71 1.02 -35.69
N SER A 514 -17.05 1.33 -36.95
CA SER A 514 -18.42 1.30 -37.47
C SER A 514 -19.09 -0.09 -37.40
N ALA A 515 -18.32 -1.17 -37.52
CA ALA A 515 -18.80 -2.56 -37.44
C ALA A 515 -18.13 -3.35 -36.30
N GLN A 516 -17.68 -2.67 -35.24
CA GLN A 516 -16.84 -3.27 -34.21
C GLN A 516 -17.50 -4.43 -33.45
N VAL A 517 -18.81 -4.35 -33.19
CA VAL A 517 -19.52 -5.40 -32.41
C VAL A 517 -19.59 -6.72 -33.20
N ASP A 518 -19.98 -6.65 -34.47
CA ASP A 518 -20.09 -7.83 -35.34
C ASP A 518 -18.72 -8.46 -35.62
N ASP A 519 -17.69 -7.64 -35.84
CA ASP A 519 -16.34 -8.11 -36.07
C ASP A 519 -15.73 -8.77 -34.82
N VAL A 520 -15.86 -8.12 -33.64
CA VAL A 520 -15.44 -8.70 -32.36
C VAL A 520 -16.14 -10.02 -32.09
N PHE A 521 -17.44 -10.11 -32.35
CA PHE A 521 -18.20 -11.33 -32.15
C PHE A 521 -17.65 -12.51 -32.97
N ASN A 522 -17.32 -12.26 -34.24
CA ASN A 522 -16.71 -13.27 -35.10
C ASN A 522 -15.32 -13.69 -34.59
N GLU A 523 -14.49 -12.73 -34.19
CA GLU A 523 -13.16 -12.98 -33.63
C GLU A 523 -13.21 -13.74 -32.30
N ILE A 524 -14.19 -13.46 -31.45
CA ILE A 524 -14.46 -14.23 -30.24
C ILE A 524 -14.74 -15.69 -30.59
N LYS A 525 -15.66 -15.96 -31.52
CA LYS A 525 -15.99 -17.34 -31.93
C LYS A 525 -14.76 -18.09 -32.46
N LEU A 526 -13.93 -17.43 -33.25
CA LEU A 526 -12.69 -18.02 -33.76
C LEU A 526 -11.68 -18.32 -32.63
N THR A 527 -11.59 -17.44 -31.65
CA THR A 527 -10.69 -17.59 -30.50
C THR A 527 -11.15 -18.70 -29.56
N ILE A 528 -12.46 -18.78 -29.27
CA ILE A 528 -13.06 -19.84 -28.45
C ILE A 528 -12.89 -21.22 -29.11
N LYS A 529 -13.03 -21.32 -30.43
CA LYS A 529 -12.79 -22.57 -31.17
C LYS A 529 -11.36 -23.11 -30.99
N LYS A 530 -10.39 -22.24 -30.76
CA LYS A 530 -9.00 -22.61 -30.46
C LYS A 530 -8.76 -22.92 -28.97
N GLY A 531 -9.78 -22.78 -28.12
CA GLY A 531 -9.70 -23.00 -26.68
C GLY A 531 -9.12 -21.84 -25.86
N PHE A 532 -8.94 -20.66 -26.48
CA PHE A 532 -8.38 -19.47 -25.82
C PHE A 532 -9.46 -18.55 -25.25
N ARG A 533 -9.06 -17.68 -24.32
CA ARG A 533 -9.91 -16.67 -23.67
C ARG A 533 -9.79 -15.31 -24.34
N VAL A 534 -10.82 -14.48 -24.18
CA VAL A 534 -10.91 -13.14 -24.78
C VAL A 534 -11.05 -12.08 -23.69
N LEU A 535 -10.29 -10.99 -23.82
CA LEU A 535 -10.45 -9.79 -23.00
C LEU A 535 -10.95 -8.64 -23.88
N LEU A 536 -12.04 -8.00 -23.48
CA LEU A 536 -12.57 -6.82 -24.18
C LEU A 536 -12.53 -5.61 -23.27
N THR A 537 -12.00 -4.50 -23.77
CA THR A 537 -12.05 -3.22 -23.07
C THR A 537 -13.02 -2.24 -23.71
N VAL A 538 -13.96 -1.72 -22.94
CA VAL A 538 -14.94 -0.70 -23.33
C VAL A 538 -14.71 0.60 -22.55
N LEU A 539 -15.47 1.66 -22.85
CA LEU A 539 -15.29 2.97 -22.20
C LEU A 539 -16.21 3.21 -21.00
N THR A 540 -17.39 2.58 -20.98
CA THR A 540 -18.42 2.86 -19.97
C THR A 540 -18.97 1.57 -19.34
N LYS A 541 -19.50 1.68 -18.11
CA LYS A 541 -20.15 0.57 -17.41
C LYS A 541 -21.35 0.04 -18.21
N ARG A 542 -22.17 0.95 -18.71
CA ARG A 542 -23.32 0.62 -19.55
C ARG A 542 -22.92 -0.17 -20.79
N MET A 543 -21.89 0.26 -21.52
CA MET A 543 -21.40 -0.53 -22.68
C MET A 543 -20.87 -1.91 -22.28
N ALA A 544 -20.29 -2.05 -21.08
CA ALA A 544 -19.82 -3.35 -20.61
C ALA A 544 -20.99 -4.29 -20.34
N GLU A 545 -22.07 -3.77 -19.75
CA GLU A 545 -23.32 -4.47 -19.48
C GLU A 545 -24.03 -4.82 -20.80
N ASP A 546 -24.29 -3.84 -21.65
CA ASP A 546 -24.98 -4.00 -22.94
C ASP A 546 -24.25 -5.01 -23.85
N LEU A 547 -22.91 -4.93 -23.94
CA LEU A 547 -22.12 -5.86 -24.75
C LEU A 547 -22.12 -7.27 -24.15
N THR A 548 -22.14 -7.39 -22.83
CA THR A 548 -22.20 -8.69 -22.16
C THR A 548 -23.55 -9.35 -22.36
N GLU A 549 -24.64 -8.59 -22.26
CA GLU A 549 -26.00 -9.08 -22.53
C GLU A 549 -26.12 -9.56 -23.98
N TYR A 550 -25.67 -8.75 -24.94
CA TYR A 550 -25.64 -9.13 -26.36
C TYR A 550 -24.85 -10.43 -26.61
N LEU A 551 -23.64 -10.55 -26.05
CA LEU A 551 -22.82 -11.76 -26.21
C LEU A 551 -23.48 -12.98 -25.55
N TYR A 552 -24.13 -12.79 -24.40
CA TYR A 552 -24.84 -13.85 -23.69
C TYR A 552 -26.06 -14.36 -24.47
N GLU A 553 -26.86 -13.48 -25.06
CA GLU A 553 -27.99 -13.84 -25.94
C GLU A 553 -27.53 -14.66 -27.14
N GLN A 554 -26.33 -14.37 -27.65
CA GLN A 554 -25.69 -15.13 -28.73
C GLN A 554 -24.99 -16.42 -28.26
N SER A 555 -25.31 -16.89 -27.04
CA SER A 555 -24.80 -18.13 -26.43
C SER A 555 -23.28 -18.15 -26.17
N ILE A 556 -22.66 -16.99 -25.99
CA ILE A 556 -21.25 -16.90 -25.54
C ILE A 556 -21.23 -16.84 -24.02
N LYS A 557 -20.34 -17.62 -23.39
CA LYS A 557 -20.11 -17.57 -21.95
C LYS A 557 -19.28 -16.33 -21.63
N VAL A 558 -19.93 -15.29 -21.11
CA VAL A 558 -19.32 -13.98 -20.86
C VAL A 558 -19.62 -13.48 -19.45
N ARG A 559 -18.67 -12.73 -18.89
CA ARG A 559 -18.87 -11.92 -17.68
C ARG A 559 -18.31 -10.53 -17.90
N TYR A 560 -18.77 -9.57 -17.11
CA TYR A 560 -18.21 -8.21 -17.10
C TYR A 560 -17.56 -7.88 -15.76
N ILE A 561 -16.66 -6.91 -15.76
CA ILE A 561 -16.03 -6.37 -14.56
C ILE A 561 -15.92 -4.85 -14.62
N HIS A 562 -16.36 -4.18 -13.56
CA HIS A 562 -16.24 -2.73 -13.38
C HIS A 562 -15.61 -2.38 -12.03
N SER A 563 -15.56 -1.09 -11.71
CA SER A 563 -14.85 -0.56 -10.54
C SER A 563 -15.49 -0.87 -9.20
N GLU A 564 -16.77 -1.24 -9.15
CA GLU A 564 -17.53 -1.50 -7.92
C GLU A 564 -17.53 -2.98 -7.53
N VAL A 565 -17.10 -3.87 -8.44
CA VAL A 565 -16.86 -5.28 -8.14
C VAL A 565 -15.81 -5.35 -7.05
N ASN A 566 -16.13 -6.05 -5.96
CA ASN A 566 -15.24 -6.16 -4.81
C ASN A 566 -13.96 -6.94 -5.18
N THR A 567 -12.93 -6.87 -4.33
CA THR A 567 -11.62 -7.48 -4.66
C THR A 567 -11.69 -9.01 -4.75
N LEU A 568 -12.48 -9.66 -3.90
CA LEU A 568 -12.59 -11.14 -3.87
C LEU A 568 -13.37 -11.68 -5.08
N GLU A 569 -14.52 -11.10 -5.35
CA GLU A 569 -15.34 -11.39 -6.54
C GLU A 569 -14.53 -11.17 -7.82
N ARG A 570 -13.69 -10.12 -7.86
CA ARG A 570 -12.75 -9.92 -8.97
C ARG A 570 -11.76 -11.07 -9.12
N ILE A 571 -11.18 -11.56 -8.03
CA ILE A 571 -10.26 -12.71 -8.04
C ILE A 571 -11.01 -13.97 -8.51
N GLU A 572 -12.23 -14.19 -8.03
CA GLU A 572 -13.09 -15.31 -8.43
C GLU A 572 -13.43 -15.26 -9.93
N ILE A 573 -13.85 -14.10 -10.45
CA ILE A 573 -14.14 -13.89 -11.87
C ILE A 573 -12.89 -14.21 -12.71
N ILE A 574 -11.71 -13.72 -12.31
CA ILE A 574 -10.47 -14.00 -13.04
C ILE A 574 -10.13 -15.50 -12.98
N ARG A 575 -10.27 -16.15 -11.82
CA ARG A 575 -10.05 -17.59 -11.68
C ARG A 575 -11.00 -18.38 -12.57
N ASP A 576 -12.27 -18.02 -12.59
CA ASP A 576 -13.32 -18.67 -13.37
C ASP A 576 -13.09 -18.53 -14.88
N LEU A 577 -12.55 -17.40 -15.33
CA LEU A 577 -12.08 -17.22 -16.71
C LEU A 577 -10.92 -18.18 -17.04
N ARG A 578 -9.93 -18.29 -16.15
CA ARG A 578 -8.78 -19.20 -16.33
C ARG A 578 -9.22 -20.66 -16.36
N LEU A 579 -10.13 -21.05 -15.47
CA LEU A 579 -10.74 -22.38 -15.43
C LEU A 579 -11.64 -22.68 -16.63
N GLY A 580 -12.02 -21.66 -17.41
CA GLY A 580 -12.92 -21.82 -18.56
C GLY A 580 -14.38 -22.02 -18.18
N LYS A 581 -14.80 -21.56 -16.99
CA LYS A 581 -16.24 -21.47 -16.67
C LYS A 581 -16.93 -20.49 -17.62
N PHE A 582 -16.22 -19.47 -18.06
CA PHE A 582 -16.60 -18.58 -19.14
C PHE A 582 -15.39 -18.22 -20.01
N ASP A 583 -15.65 -17.69 -21.21
CA ASP A 583 -14.62 -17.53 -22.25
C ASP A 583 -14.24 -16.06 -22.50
N VAL A 584 -15.16 -15.12 -22.23
CA VAL A 584 -14.99 -13.70 -22.52
C VAL A 584 -15.15 -12.87 -21.25
N LEU A 585 -14.21 -11.96 -21.01
CA LEU A 585 -14.31 -10.94 -19.95
C LEU A 585 -14.36 -9.54 -20.56
N VAL A 586 -15.46 -8.83 -20.30
CA VAL A 586 -15.64 -7.43 -20.71
C VAL A 586 -15.31 -6.52 -19.54
N GLY A 587 -14.46 -5.52 -19.72
CA GLY A 587 -14.18 -4.56 -18.65
C GLY A 587 -13.92 -3.16 -19.15
N ILE A 588 -14.06 -2.18 -18.25
CA ILE A 588 -13.76 -0.78 -18.58
C ILE A 588 -12.24 -0.55 -18.47
N ASN A 589 -11.73 -0.90 -17.29
CA ASN A 589 -10.33 -0.76 -16.94
C ASN A 589 -9.78 -2.12 -16.50
N LEU A 590 -9.40 -2.92 -17.50
CA LEU A 590 -8.67 -4.18 -17.30
C LEU A 590 -7.18 -3.95 -16.96
N LEU A 591 -6.75 -2.69 -16.82
CA LEU A 591 -5.36 -2.33 -16.51
C LEU A 591 -4.96 -2.64 -15.07
N ARG A 592 -5.91 -2.96 -14.17
CA ARG A 592 -5.54 -3.22 -12.78
C ARG A 592 -4.58 -4.41 -12.71
N GLU A 593 -3.49 -4.18 -12.01
CA GLU A 593 -2.43 -5.12 -11.69
C GLU A 593 -3.02 -6.44 -11.16
N GLY A 594 -2.40 -7.57 -11.51
CA GLY A 594 -2.86 -8.91 -11.12
C GLY A 594 -3.71 -9.66 -12.15
N LEU A 595 -4.05 -9.07 -13.29
CA LEU A 595 -4.61 -9.81 -14.46
C LEU A 595 -3.47 -10.44 -15.27
N ASP A 596 -3.00 -11.60 -14.82
CA ASP A 596 -2.10 -12.48 -15.59
C ASP A 596 -2.88 -13.70 -16.09
N ILE A 597 -3.17 -13.74 -17.38
CA ILE A 597 -4.01 -14.77 -18.01
C ILE A 597 -3.25 -15.31 -19.21
N PRO A 598 -2.39 -16.33 -19.04
CA PRO A 598 -1.70 -16.95 -20.16
C PRO A 598 -2.65 -17.61 -21.18
N GLU A 599 -3.88 -17.92 -20.76
CA GLU A 599 -4.92 -18.49 -21.61
C GLU A 599 -5.54 -17.46 -22.57
N CYS A 600 -5.19 -16.17 -22.47
CA CYS A 600 -5.72 -15.10 -23.31
C CYS A 600 -5.15 -15.15 -24.74
N GLY A 601 -6.01 -15.32 -25.74
CA GLY A 601 -5.64 -15.34 -27.17
C GLY A 601 -6.09 -14.10 -27.94
N LEU A 602 -6.98 -13.28 -27.39
CA LEU A 602 -7.46 -12.06 -28.04
C LEU A 602 -7.70 -10.95 -27.02
N VAL A 603 -7.18 -9.77 -27.33
CA VAL A 603 -7.53 -8.52 -26.63
C VAL A 603 -8.19 -7.57 -27.63
N GLY A 604 -9.46 -7.25 -27.40
CA GLY A 604 -10.22 -6.29 -28.21
C GLY A 604 -10.38 -4.95 -27.48
N ILE A 605 -9.96 -3.85 -28.12
CA ILE A 605 -10.13 -2.49 -27.59
C ILE A 605 -11.20 -1.78 -28.42
N ILE A 606 -12.41 -1.73 -27.87
CA ILE A 606 -13.57 -1.02 -28.44
C ILE A 606 -13.36 0.49 -28.32
N ASP A 607 -13.74 1.25 -29.35
CA ASP A 607 -13.60 2.71 -29.39
C ASP A 607 -12.18 3.19 -29.01
N ALA A 608 -11.17 2.62 -29.67
CA ALA A 608 -9.76 2.89 -29.39
C ALA A 608 -9.33 4.34 -29.72
N ASP A 609 -10.07 5.02 -30.61
CA ASP A 609 -9.80 6.40 -31.03
C ASP A 609 -10.38 7.48 -30.11
N LYS A 610 -11.17 7.11 -29.09
CA LYS A 610 -11.71 8.05 -28.11
C LYS A 610 -10.64 8.39 -27.08
N GLU A 611 -9.90 9.47 -27.34
CA GLU A 611 -8.86 9.93 -26.44
C GLU A 611 -9.39 10.20 -25.02
N GLY A 612 -8.54 9.92 -24.03
CA GLY A 612 -8.87 10.01 -22.63
C GLY A 612 -7.96 9.11 -21.81
N PHE A 613 -8.20 9.02 -20.50
CA PHE A 613 -7.39 8.21 -19.60
C PHE A 613 -7.29 6.74 -20.06
N LEU A 614 -8.41 6.13 -20.46
CA LEU A 614 -8.50 4.71 -20.86
C LEU A 614 -7.88 4.41 -22.23
N ARG A 615 -7.58 5.43 -23.04
CA ARG A 615 -7.00 5.30 -24.40
C ARG A 615 -5.73 6.13 -24.58
N SER A 616 -5.09 6.51 -23.47
CA SER A 616 -3.78 7.12 -23.49
C SER A 616 -2.73 6.12 -23.99
N LYS A 617 -1.59 6.61 -24.48
CA LYS A 617 -0.42 5.78 -24.85
C LYS A 617 -0.11 4.71 -23.79
N THR A 618 -0.05 5.10 -22.52
CA THR A 618 0.24 4.22 -21.39
C THR A 618 -0.82 3.12 -21.24
N SER A 619 -2.09 3.50 -21.21
CA SER A 619 -3.22 2.56 -21.10
C SER A 619 -3.28 1.57 -22.26
N LEU A 620 -3.03 2.02 -23.49
CA LEU A 620 -3.02 1.16 -24.67
C LEU A 620 -1.88 0.14 -24.58
N ILE A 621 -0.64 0.57 -24.29
CA ILE A 621 0.53 -0.33 -24.17
C ILE A 621 0.31 -1.38 -23.07
N GLN A 622 -0.28 -0.99 -21.95
CA GLN A 622 -0.58 -1.92 -20.86
C GLN A 622 -1.67 -2.94 -21.23
N THR A 623 -2.73 -2.48 -21.91
CA THR A 623 -3.80 -3.37 -22.39
C THR A 623 -3.25 -4.37 -23.41
N ILE A 624 -2.43 -3.91 -24.36
CA ILE A 624 -1.70 -4.74 -25.33
C ILE A 624 -0.81 -5.77 -24.61
N GLY A 625 -0.12 -5.34 -23.55
CA GLY A 625 0.73 -6.21 -22.74
C GLY A 625 0.02 -7.41 -22.11
N ARG A 626 -1.31 -7.37 -21.94
CA ARG A 626 -2.10 -8.51 -21.42
C ARG A 626 -2.15 -9.69 -22.39
N ALA A 627 -2.02 -9.45 -23.70
CA ALA A 627 -1.93 -10.51 -24.71
C ALA A 627 -0.53 -11.14 -24.76
N ALA A 628 0.52 -10.46 -24.27
CA ALA A 628 1.92 -10.87 -24.49
C ALA A 628 2.39 -12.14 -23.73
N ARG A 629 1.47 -12.84 -23.05
CA ARG A 629 1.72 -14.10 -22.32
C ARG A 629 1.45 -15.35 -23.17
N ASN A 630 0.84 -15.19 -24.35
CA ASN A 630 0.47 -16.27 -25.24
C ASN A 630 1.03 -16.03 -26.66
N ILE A 631 1.61 -17.07 -27.24
CA ILE A 631 2.23 -17.03 -28.58
C ILE A 631 1.22 -16.75 -29.70
N ASP A 632 -0.01 -17.25 -29.55
CA ASP A 632 -1.09 -17.15 -30.55
C ASP A 632 -1.97 -15.92 -30.33
N SER A 633 -1.59 -15.07 -29.37
CA SER A 633 -2.36 -13.87 -29.05
C SER A 633 -2.32 -12.83 -30.16
N LYS A 634 -3.39 -12.05 -30.28
CA LYS A 634 -3.42 -10.82 -31.08
C LYS A 634 -4.22 -9.74 -30.38
N VAL A 635 -3.97 -8.49 -30.77
CA VAL A 635 -4.71 -7.32 -30.28
C VAL A 635 -5.43 -6.64 -31.45
N ILE A 636 -6.70 -6.31 -31.26
CA ILE A 636 -7.49 -5.55 -32.23
C ILE A 636 -7.91 -4.21 -31.61
N LEU A 637 -7.55 -3.12 -32.28
CA LEU A 637 -7.95 -1.76 -31.94
C LEU A 637 -9.07 -1.32 -32.89
N TYR A 638 -10.28 -1.12 -32.37
CA TYR A 638 -11.41 -0.63 -33.16
C TYR A 638 -11.41 0.90 -33.16
N ALA A 639 -11.05 1.51 -34.27
CA ALA A 639 -10.87 2.95 -34.42
C ALA A 639 -11.17 3.38 -35.87
N ASP A 640 -11.90 4.49 -36.04
CA ASP A 640 -12.08 5.10 -37.36
C ASP A 640 -10.93 6.04 -37.71
N HIS A 641 -10.22 6.56 -36.69
CA HIS A 641 -9.04 7.41 -36.86
C HIS A 641 -7.85 6.94 -36.00
N VAL A 642 -6.65 6.96 -36.58
CA VAL A 642 -5.42 6.67 -35.83
C VAL A 642 -4.98 7.91 -35.05
N THR A 643 -5.28 7.94 -33.75
CA THR A 643 -4.84 9.00 -32.84
C THR A 643 -3.34 8.94 -32.56
N LYS A 644 -2.77 10.00 -31.99
CA LYS A 644 -1.36 10.02 -31.57
C LYS A 644 -1.07 8.91 -30.56
N SER A 645 -1.98 8.67 -29.62
CA SER A 645 -1.84 7.60 -28.61
C SER A 645 -1.81 6.20 -29.25
N ILE A 646 -2.66 5.95 -30.25
CA ILE A 646 -2.65 4.68 -31.00
C ILE A 646 -1.32 4.52 -31.74
N LYS A 647 -0.89 5.56 -32.47
CA LYS A 647 0.36 5.52 -33.24
C LYS A 647 1.56 5.22 -32.34
N ASP A 648 1.71 5.97 -31.25
CA ASP A 648 2.82 5.81 -30.31
C ASP A 648 2.82 4.41 -29.65
N ALA A 649 1.63 3.83 -29.39
CA ALA A 649 1.50 2.49 -28.83
C ALA A 649 1.86 1.38 -29.85
N ILE A 650 1.43 1.53 -31.11
CA ILE A 650 1.79 0.62 -32.21
C ILE A 650 3.30 0.66 -32.47
N ASP A 651 3.88 1.86 -32.56
CA ASP A 651 5.30 2.05 -32.85
C ASP A 651 6.16 1.39 -31.75
N GLU A 652 5.83 1.61 -30.47
CA GLU A 652 6.56 1.02 -29.36
C GLU A 652 6.40 -0.51 -29.28
N THR A 653 5.20 -1.03 -29.52
CA THR A 653 4.95 -2.49 -29.52
C THR A 653 5.69 -3.16 -30.68
N THR A 654 5.67 -2.55 -31.87
CA THR A 654 6.35 -3.07 -33.06
C THR A 654 7.87 -3.05 -32.88
N ARG A 655 8.41 -1.97 -32.28
CA ARG A 655 9.84 -1.88 -31.94
C ARG A 655 10.27 -3.00 -31.00
N ARG A 656 9.50 -3.23 -29.91
CA ARG A 656 9.76 -4.31 -28.94
C ARG A 656 9.71 -5.69 -29.60
N ARG A 657 8.63 -5.96 -30.35
CA ARG A 657 8.43 -7.23 -31.07
C ARG A 657 9.60 -7.52 -32.01
N LYS A 658 10.05 -6.54 -32.78
CA LYS A 658 11.19 -6.70 -33.70
C LYS A 658 12.46 -7.12 -32.95
N LYS A 659 12.85 -6.41 -31.89
CA LYS A 659 14.05 -6.72 -31.10
C LYS A 659 13.94 -8.09 -30.41
N GLN A 660 12.74 -8.49 -29.96
CA GLN A 660 12.51 -9.82 -29.38
C GLN A 660 12.65 -10.94 -30.42
N ILE A 661 12.11 -10.77 -31.64
CA ILE A 661 12.26 -11.74 -32.73
C ILE A 661 13.73 -11.88 -33.16
N GLU A 662 14.44 -10.75 -33.28
CA GLU A 662 15.87 -10.74 -33.62
C GLU A 662 16.69 -11.49 -32.56
N TYR A 663 16.41 -11.25 -31.28
CA TYR A 663 17.06 -11.97 -30.18
C TYR A 663 16.76 -13.48 -30.22
N ASN A 664 15.49 -13.85 -30.38
CA ASN A 664 15.09 -15.26 -30.45
C ASN A 664 15.77 -15.98 -31.62
N THR A 665 15.85 -15.33 -32.78
CA THR A 665 16.51 -15.86 -33.98
C THR A 665 18.02 -16.03 -33.75
N LYS A 666 18.67 -15.03 -33.15
CA LYS A 666 20.12 -15.07 -32.86
C LYS A 666 20.48 -16.13 -31.83
N HIS A 667 19.60 -16.39 -30.86
CA HIS A 667 19.84 -17.32 -29.75
C HIS A 667 19.13 -18.67 -29.91
N ASN A 668 18.51 -18.94 -31.06
CA ASN A 668 17.75 -20.17 -31.34
C ASN A 668 16.68 -20.50 -30.27
N ILE A 669 15.98 -19.48 -29.80
CA ILE A 669 14.92 -19.61 -28.78
C ILE A 669 13.58 -19.82 -29.47
N ILE A 670 12.92 -20.93 -29.16
CA ILE A 670 11.54 -21.19 -29.58
C ILE A 670 10.61 -20.62 -28.50
N PRO A 671 9.76 -19.63 -28.81
CA PRO A 671 8.86 -19.05 -27.83
C PRO A 671 7.92 -20.10 -27.25
N LYS A 672 7.71 -20.06 -25.94
CA LYS A 672 6.75 -20.95 -25.24
C LYS A 672 5.78 -20.12 -24.43
N SER A 673 4.48 -20.42 -24.58
CA SER A 673 3.44 -19.85 -23.72
C SER A 673 3.70 -20.24 -22.26
N VAL A 674 3.40 -19.31 -21.35
CA VAL A 674 3.58 -19.54 -19.90
C VAL A 674 2.46 -20.43 -19.40
N THR A 675 2.76 -21.49 -18.67
CA THR A 675 1.76 -22.26 -17.92
C THR A 675 1.91 -21.92 -16.44
N GLU A 676 1.10 -21.00 -15.93
CA GLU A 676 1.06 -20.68 -14.50
C GLU A 676 0.05 -21.55 -13.78
N LYS A 677 0.41 -22.04 -12.59
CA LYS A 677 -0.56 -22.69 -11.70
C LYS A 677 -1.68 -21.70 -11.38
N ILE A 678 -2.92 -22.18 -11.44
CA ILE A 678 -4.07 -21.42 -10.97
C ILE A 678 -3.92 -21.31 -9.45
N LEU A 679 -3.79 -20.10 -8.92
CA LEU A 679 -3.74 -19.87 -7.47
C LEU A 679 -5.01 -20.45 -6.85
N ASP A 680 -4.87 -21.35 -5.87
CA ASP A 680 -6.00 -21.79 -5.07
C ASP A 680 -6.37 -20.66 -4.10
N ILE A 681 -7.69 -20.39 -4.01
CA ILE A 681 -8.29 -19.36 -3.14
C ILE A 681 -8.08 -19.69 -1.65
N ASP A 682 -7.45 -20.83 -1.33
CA ASP A 682 -7.14 -21.24 0.04
C ASP A 682 -5.97 -20.47 0.69
N ASP A 683 -5.40 -19.45 0.03
CA ASP A 683 -4.41 -18.57 0.70
C ASP A 683 -5.09 -17.79 1.85
N PRO A 684 -4.72 -18.03 3.12
CA PRO A 684 -5.36 -17.43 4.28
C PRO A 684 -5.37 -15.89 4.24
N MET A 685 -4.36 -15.28 3.60
CA MET A 685 -4.24 -13.82 3.50
C MET A 685 -5.33 -13.17 2.63
N LEU A 686 -5.95 -13.93 1.73
CA LEU A 686 -7.01 -13.43 0.83
C LEU A 686 -8.41 -13.71 1.37
N ARG A 687 -8.63 -14.80 2.12
CA ARG A 687 -9.97 -15.20 2.60
C ARG A 687 -10.51 -14.36 3.76
N GLU A 688 -9.67 -13.85 4.65
CA GLU A 688 -10.15 -13.20 5.87
C GLU A 688 -10.71 -11.78 5.66
N GLN A 689 -10.68 -11.25 4.44
CA GLN A 689 -10.99 -9.83 4.18
C GLN A 689 -12.48 -9.49 4.03
N ASP A 690 -13.39 -10.46 3.86
CA ASP A 690 -14.83 -10.17 3.79
C ASP A 690 -15.67 -11.36 4.32
N GLN A 691 -15.72 -11.56 5.64
CA GLN A 691 -16.87 -12.23 6.25
C GLN A 691 -18.04 -11.23 6.37
N LYS A 692 -18.63 -10.87 5.23
CA LYS A 692 -20.01 -10.39 5.21
C LYS A 692 -20.88 -11.51 4.64
N PRO A 693 -21.95 -11.93 5.34
CA PRO A 693 -22.89 -12.88 4.75
C PRO A 693 -23.48 -12.27 3.47
N TYR A 694 -23.30 -12.98 2.36
CA TYR A 694 -23.88 -12.65 1.06
C TYR A 694 -25.40 -12.53 1.20
N ILE A 695 -25.95 -11.32 1.04
CA ILE A 695 -27.38 -11.10 0.88
C ILE A 695 -27.68 -11.29 -0.62
N LYS A 696 -28.31 -12.40 -0.99
CA LYS A 696 -28.99 -12.50 -2.28
C LYS A 696 -30.32 -11.76 -2.17
N GLU A 697 -30.52 -10.75 -3.01
CA GLU A 697 -31.79 -10.04 -3.11
C GLU A 697 -32.95 -10.94 -3.57
N ASN A 698 -34.07 -10.82 -2.85
CA ASN A 698 -35.48 -11.04 -3.19
C ASN A 698 -35.86 -12.16 -4.18
N ILE A 699 -36.16 -13.33 -3.61
CA ILE A 699 -37.06 -14.31 -4.26
C ILE A 699 -38.44 -14.16 -3.59
N SER A 700 -39.42 -13.66 -4.33
CA SER A 700 -40.82 -13.62 -3.89
C SER A 700 -41.42 -15.02 -4.05
N LEU A 701 -41.25 -15.88 -3.04
CA LEU A 701 -41.85 -17.21 -2.98
C LEU A 701 -43.25 -17.14 -2.36
N SER A 702 -44.18 -17.98 -2.83
CA SER A 702 -45.48 -18.14 -2.18
C SER A 702 -45.34 -18.76 -0.78
N LYS A 703 -46.29 -18.50 0.14
CA LYS A 703 -46.23 -19.01 1.53
C LYS A 703 -46.04 -20.53 1.63
N ASP A 704 -46.65 -21.28 0.71
CA ASP A 704 -46.58 -22.75 0.70
C ASP A 704 -45.21 -23.28 0.19
N GLU A 705 -44.56 -22.57 -0.75
CA GLU A 705 -43.22 -22.93 -1.24
C GLU A 705 -42.13 -22.61 -0.21
N LEU A 706 -42.30 -21.51 0.54
CA LEU A 706 -41.39 -21.12 1.61
C LEU A 706 -41.40 -22.14 2.76
N ASP A 707 -42.56 -22.66 3.15
CA ASP A 707 -42.67 -23.66 4.22
C ASP A 707 -42.03 -25.00 3.83
N MET A 708 -42.14 -25.41 2.56
CA MET A 708 -41.38 -26.55 2.03
C MET A 708 -39.88 -26.29 2.04
N HIS A 709 -39.44 -25.09 1.66
CA HIS A 709 -38.03 -24.72 1.68
C HIS A 709 -37.45 -24.69 3.11
N LEU A 710 -38.19 -24.15 4.09
CA LEU A 710 -37.80 -24.15 5.49
C LEU A 710 -37.68 -25.57 6.07
N LYS A 711 -38.57 -26.50 5.67
CA LYS A 711 -38.44 -27.93 6.04
C LYS A 711 -37.18 -28.55 5.43
N TYR A 712 -36.87 -28.23 4.18
CA TYR A 712 -35.65 -28.70 3.51
C TYR A 712 -34.39 -28.19 4.21
N LEU A 713 -34.31 -26.89 4.51
CA LEU A 713 -33.17 -26.28 5.20
C LEU A 713 -32.96 -26.88 6.59
N ARG A 714 -34.03 -27.13 7.37
CA ARG A 714 -33.91 -27.79 8.69
C ARG A 714 -33.32 -29.19 8.58
N LYS A 715 -33.69 -29.93 7.52
CA LYS A 715 -33.14 -31.27 7.27
C LYS A 715 -31.66 -31.20 6.89
N GLN A 716 -31.27 -30.23 6.08
CA GLN A 716 -29.85 -30.02 5.72
C GLN A 716 -29.01 -29.57 6.91
N MET A 717 -29.56 -28.72 7.78
CA MET A 717 -28.91 -28.31 9.03
C MET A 717 -28.67 -29.52 9.95
N ALA A 718 -29.65 -30.42 10.09
CA ALA A 718 -29.50 -31.63 10.89
C ALA A 718 -28.39 -32.55 10.34
N ILE A 719 -28.34 -32.74 9.01
CA ILE A 719 -27.27 -33.51 8.34
C ILE A 719 -25.91 -32.86 8.56
N ALA A 720 -25.82 -31.53 8.48
CA ALA A 720 -24.58 -30.79 8.73
C ALA A 720 -24.09 -30.94 10.18
N VAL A 721 -25.01 -30.92 11.16
CA VAL A 721 -24.70 -31.18 12.58
C VAL A 721 -24.24 -32.64 12.79
N ASP A 722 -24.91 -33.61 12.17
CA ASP A 722 -24.52 -35.03 12.24
C ASP A 722 -23.13 -35.28 11.63
N HIS A 723 -22.74 -34.49 10.63
CA HIS A 723 -21.41 -34.52 10.01
C HIS A 723 -20.38 -33.62 10.71
N LEU A 724 -20.72 -33.04 11.87
CA LEU A 724 -19.87 -32.11 12.64
C LEU A 724 -19.44 -30.87 11.85
N ASN A 725 -20.15 -30.51 10.78
CA ASN A 725 -19.92 -29.30 10.00
C ASN A 725 -20.73 -28.13 10.60
N PHE A 726 -20.24 -27.63 11.73
CA PHE A 726 -20.93 -26.61 12.52
C PHE A 726 -21.02 -25.24 11.83
N GLU A 727 -20.10 -24.94 10.91
CA GLU A 727 -20.10 -23.71 10.12
C GLU A 727 -21.26 -23.69 9.11
N GLU A 728 -21.44 -24.77 8.37
CA GLU A 728 -22.57 -24.89 7.44
C GLU A 728 -23.91 -24.99 8.20
N ALA A 729 -23.93 -25.67 9.36
CA ALA A 729 -25.11 -25.69 10.22
C ALA A 729 -25.47 -24.30 10.77
N ALA A 730 -24.48 -23.49 11.16
CA ALA A 730 -24.71 -22.12 11.62
C ALA A 730 -25.20 -21.22 10.49
N ARG A 731 -24.64 -21.37 9.28
CA ARG A 731 -25.08 -20.65 8.08
C ARG A 731 -26.54 -20.96 7.74
N ILE A 732 -26.92 -22.25 7.71
CA ILE A 732 -28.30 -22.67 7.42
C ILE A 732 -29.27 -22.19 8.52
N ARG A 733 -28.84 -22.20 9.80
CA ARG A 733 -29.63 -21.66 10.92
C ARG A 733 -29.94 -20.17 10.72
N ASP A 734 -28.93 -19.39 10.34
CA ASP A 734 -29.06 -17.95 10.17
C ASP A 734 -29.92 -17.64 8.92
N GLU A 735 -29.81 -18.44 7.85
CA GLU A 735 -30.69 -18.39 6.67
C GLU A 735 -32.15 -18.70 7.03
N ILE A 736 -32.41 -19.73 7.84
CA ILE A 736 -33.76 -20.04 8.36
C ILE A 736 -34.33 -18.88 9.18
N LYS A 737 -33.50 -18.21 9.98
CA LYS A 737 -33.93 -17.09 10.83
C LYS A 737 -34.35 -15.89 9.97
N ILE A 738 -33.56 -15.55 8.96
CA ILE A 738 -33.85 -14.46 8.03
C ILE A 738 -35.13 -14.73 7.24
N LEU A 739 -35.32 -15.96 6.73
CA LEU A 739 -36.54 -16.33 6.01
C LEU A 739 -37.80 -16.26 6.88
N LYS A 740 -37.67 -16.48 8.20
CA LYS A 740 -38.77 -16.30 9.16
C LYS A 740 -39.00 -14.85 9.54
N ASP A 741 -37.94 -14.06 9.72
CA ASP A 741 -38.05 -12.65 10.08
C ASP A 741 -38.70 -11.84 8.93
N ASN A 742 -38.50 -12.26 7.67
CA ASN A 742 -39.21 -11.72 6.50
C ASN A 742 -40.70 -12.15 6.39
N MET A 743 -41.23 -12.99 7.30
CA MET A 743 -42.67 -13.30 7.38
C MET A 743 -43.48 -12.31 8.25
N LEU A 744 -42.80 -11.51 9.08
CA LEU A 744 -43.37 -10.48 9.97
C LEU A 744 -43.29 -9.12 9.30
#